data_AF-A0A661D2A9-F1
#
_entry.id   AF-A0A661D2A9-F1
#
_cell.length_a   1.000
_cell.length_b   1.000
_cell.length_c   1.000
_cell.angle_alpha   90.00
_cell.angle_beta   90.00
_cell.angle_gamma   90.00
#
_symmetry.space_group_name_H-M   'P 1'
#
loop_
_entity.id
_entity.type
_entity.pdbx_description
1 polymer ?
#
loop_
_entity_poly.entity_id
_entity_poly.type
_entity_poly.pdbx_seq_one_letter_code
_entity_poly.pdbx_strand_id
1 'polypeptide(L)'
;MIFKDYYKIMEVASNASPEEIKQAYKKLAHKFHPDISHEPNAEQRFKEINEAYEVLKDPQKRATYDSRFKLILPYTYAWFVAKKDAWMRTNAQMRAKKDAGIRAKKLLDRTKKNTGVYINKDNNVKSTQKSPLILMGFFVFILSAIIIAVIFAVERFSQWQNHQQTITALLQSDNDNDKAKEAIETLERSDVETQQQILKGEQVKNAVVRFYLQQANRPILTQLETYDDTIETHILKDDDVYRTLKAHFYDKITQEIDADNFNNALLLLDALKQKYPSDKELSEKHEAIKNLKPQRLAELAQQYTACLNQALVPLLEKTQCMAEAQQQIKHIDIEHTLPNVPKLPAMYVEEIKRALIENNYNHVDKLLLDWQNLLPAPSKQRDTLRENLAIHRQKNSIIADLMGSDKNKIIKRLNQLTTAQALQKELLEKPQIQNHLLDYHLKEALTLITIKEGSVNISSLTNRLEQLRVAAAREVSTQTEPVQSTPLQTDLESISQPSPEQTSEVTNPLPPTAGTTETKPSPEQTSVVTNPQPPAETTETSEVTNLLQECQAHFEAKRLTTGKEGTALNCYRSVLKREPNNPEALEGLKAIKNSYRDWVEYALQQNQLDNAKIYIVGLKKVARNSPVFAQLKQRLKEAIAAQKLETLQPQPAYIAYPSSQGPDICEGCNCSDLLKQLSMGIKPLTPVQREFLQTQCD
;
A
#
# COMPACT_ATOMS: atom_id res chain seq x y z
N MET A 1 -0.54 -3.57 1.97
CA MET A 1 -1.71 -4.41 1.62
C MET A 1 -1.48 -5.08 0.27
N ILE A 2 -1.44 -6.41 0.24
CA ILE A 2 -1.38 -7.23 -0.98
C ILE A 2 -2.84 -7.52 -1.39
N PHE A 3 -3.25 -7.12 -2.58
CA PHE A 3 -4.61 -7.39 -3.07
C PHE A 3 -4.64 -8.77 -3.73
N LYS A 4 -5.45 -9.69 -3.21
CA LYS A 4 -5.59 -11.06 -3.75
C LYS A 4 -6.37 -11.04 -5.07
N ASP A 5 -5.80 -11.63 -6.11
CA ASP A 5 -6.45 -11.80 -7.41
C ASP A 5 -7.33 -13.06 -7.39
N TYR A 6 -8.60 -12.88 -7.07
CA TYR A 6 -9.58 -13.97 -6.94
C TYR A 6 -9.84 -14.68 -8.25
N TYR A 7 -9.68 -14.02 -9.40
CA TYR A 7 -9.81 -14.66 -10.71
C TYR A 7 -8.64 -15.62 -10.96
N LYS A 8 -7.41 -15.23 -10.60
CA LYS A 8 -6.24 -16.13 -10.66
C LYS A 8 -6.32 -17.28 -9.66
N ILE A 9 -6.76 -17.01 -8.43
CA ILE A 9 -6.93 -18.06 -7.41
C ILE A 9 -7.96 -19.11 -7.88
N MET A 10 -9.00 -18.66 -8.58
CA MET A 10 -10.03 -19.50 -9.17
C MET A 10 -9.66 -20.09 -10.53
N GLU A 11 -8.48 -19.79 -11.07
CA GLU A 11 -8.02 -20.23 -12.41
C GLU A 11 -9.01 -19.91 -13.54
N VAL A 12 -9.72 -18.78 -13.45
CA VAL A 12 -10.71 -18.31 -14.45
C VAL A 12 -10.37 -16.92 -14.97
N ALA A 13 -10.88 -16.59 -16.16
CA ALA A 13 -10.74 -15.25 -16.72
C ALA A 13 -11.58 -14.21 -15.94
N SER A 14 -11.20 -12.93 -16.00
CA SER A 14 -11.95 -11.86 -15.31
C SER A 14 -13.37 -11.65 -15.86
N ASN A 15 -13.61 -12.04 -17.11
CA ASN A 15 -14.92 -12.05 -17.75
C ASN A 15 -15.67 -13.38 -17.57
N ALA A 16 -15.20 -14.29 -16.71
CA ALA A 16 -15.81 -15.59 -16.53
C ALA A 16 -17.27 -15.50 -16.09
N SER A 17 -18.11 -16.36 -16.66
CA SER A 17 -19.52 -16.45 -16.33
C SER A 17 -19.71 -17.01 -14.91
N PRO A 18 -20.88 -16.78 -14.26
CA PRO A 18 -21.19 -17.39 -12.97
C PRO A 18 -21.09 -18.92 -12.99
N GLU A 19 -21.38 -19.53 -14.15
CA GLU A 19 -21.32 -20.97 -14.35
C GLU A 19 -19.87 -21.48 -14.39
N GLU A 20 -18.99 -20.77 -15.09
CA GLU A 20 -17.56 -21.07 -15.16
C GLU A 20 -16.89 -20.93 -13.78
N ILE A 21 -17.24 -19.88 -13.03
CA ILE A 21 -16.77 -19.68 -11.64
C ILE A 21 -17.23 -20.85 -10.75
N LYS A 22 -18.50 -21.26 -10.87
CA LYS A 22 -19.05 -22.39 -10.10
C LYS A 22 -18.39 -23.73 -10.47
N GLN A 23 -18.09 -23.95 -11.74
CA GLN A 23 -17.40 -25.16 -12.20
C GLN A 23 -15.94 -25.20 -11.73
N ALA A 24 -15.23 -24.07 -11.83
CA ALA A 24 -13.86 -23.94 -11.36
C ALA A 24 -13.76 -24.16 -9.85
N TYR A 25 -14.69 -23.61 -9.06
CA TYR A 25 -14.76 -23.85 -7.62
C TYR A 25 -14.89 -25.35 -7.31
N LYS A 26 -15.82 -26.06 -7.95
CA LYS A 26 -16.00 -27.51 -7.72
C LYS A 26 -14.73 -28.30 -8.04
N LYS A 27 -14.06 -27.98 -9.14
CA LYS A 27 -12.82 -28.63 -9.57
C LYS A 27 -11.69 -28.40 -8.57
N LEU A 28 -11.49 -27.15 -8.15
CA LEU A 28 -10.42 -26.75 -7.24
C LEU A 28 -10.67 -27.19 -5.80
N ALA A 29 -11.92 -27.11 -5.33
CA ALA A 29 -12.32 -27.57 -4.00
C ALA A 29 -12.11 -29.08 -3.84
N HIS A 30 -12.39 -29.88 -4.87
CA HIS A 30 -12.10 -31.32 -4.85
C HIS A 30 -10.58 -31.59 -4.86
N LYS A 31 -9.82 -30.86 -5.68
CA LYS A 31 -8.36 -31.02 -5.79
C LYS A 31 -7.59 -30.67 -4.51
N PHE A 32 -8.04 -29.65 -3.79
CA PHE A 32 -7.36 -29.12 -2.60
C PHE A 32 -8.11 -29.41 -1.28
N HIS A 33 -9.11 -30.30 -1.29
CA HIS A 33 -9.84 -30.66 -0.07
C HIS A 33 -8.87 -31.23 0.99
N PRO A 34 -8.95 -30.80 2.26
CA PRO A 34 -8.03 -31.27 3.31
C PRO A 34 -8.06 -32.79 3.53
N ASP A 35 -9.21 -33.41 3.26
CA ASP A 35 -9.37 -34.87 3.42
C ASP A 35 -8.92 -35.70 2.19
N ILE A 36 -8.61 -35.06 1.05
CA ILE A 36 -8.35 -35.75 -0.23
C ILE A 36 -6.95 -35.42 -0.77
N SER A 37 -6.48 -34.19 -0.58
CA SER A 37 -5.22 -33.71 -1.12
C SER A 37 -4.04 -34.04 -0.20
N HIS A 38 -2.89 -34.42 -0.77
CA HIS A 38 -1.64 -34.65 -0.04
C HIS A 38 -0.58 -33.58 -0.33
N GLU A 39 -0.96 -32.49 -1.01
CA GLU A 39 -0.04 -31.39 -1.28
C GLU A 39 0.27 -30.60 0.00
N PRO A 40 1.53 -30.19 0.24
CA PRO A 40 1.95 -29.53 1.47
C PRO A 40 1.25 -28.18 1.75
N ASN A 41 0.59 -27.60 0.74
CA ASN A 41 -0.13 -26.32 0.83
C ASN A 41 -1.64 -26.44 0.57
N ALA A 42 -2.20 -27.65 0.62
CA ALA A 42 -3.59 -27.90 0.26
C ALA A 42 -4.59 -27.09 1.12
N GLU A 43 -4.40 -27.06 2.44
CA GLU A 43 -5.28 -26.34 3.36
C GLU A 43 -5.28 -24.82 3.11
N GLN A 44 -4.10 -24.24 2.85
CA GLN A 44 -3.97 -22.81 2.55
C GLN A 44 -4.64 -22.47 1.22
N ARG A 45 -4.39 -23.26 0.16
CA ARG A 45 -5.02 -23.05 -1.15
C ARG A 45 -6.54 -23.21 -1.06
N PHE A 46 -7.03 -24.18 -0.30
CA PHE A 46 -8.47 -24.39 -0.08
C PHE A 46 -9.14 -23.18 0.58
N LYS A 47 -8.48 -22.57 1.59
CA LYS A 47 -8.96 -21.32 2.22
C LYS A 47 -9.02 -20.17 1.22
N GLU A 48 -7.99 -20.00 0.39
CA GLU A 48 -7.95 -18.95 -0.64
C GLU A 48 -9.02 -19.15 -1.73
N ILE A 49 -9.26 -20.39 -2.15
CA ILE A 49 -10.30 -20.74 -3.13
C ILE A 49 -11.70 -20.46 -2.57
N ASN A 50 -11.96 -20.79 -1.30
CA ASN A 50 -13.23 -20.47 -0.64
C ASN A 50 -13.45 -18.95 -0.54
N GLU A 51 -12.43 -18.21 -0.13
CA GLU A 51 -12.48 -16.75 -0.06
C GLU A 51 -12.77 -16.12 -1.43
N ALA A 52 -12.08 -16.59 -2.48
CA ALA A 52 -12.29 -16.12 -3.85
C ALA A 52 -13.71 -16.43 -4.36
N TYR A 53 -14.21 -17.64 -4.09
CA TYR A 53 -15.56 -18.05 -4.50
C TYR A 53 -16.65 -17.24 -3.79
N GLU A 54 -16.53 -16.98 -2.49
CA GLU A 54 -17.50 -16.19 -1.73
C GLU A 54 -17.66 -14.75 -2.27
N VAL A 55 -16.58 -14.18 -2.81
CA VAL A 55 -16.59 -12.84 -3.38
C VAL A 55 -17.07 -12.85 -4.83
N LEU A 56 -16.66 -13.82 -5.64
CA LEU A 56 -16.97 -13.87 -7.08
C LEU A 56 -18.35 -14.47 -7.39
N LYS A 57 -18.94 -15.27 -6.49
CA LYS A 57 -20.27 -15.88 -6.70
C LYS A 57 -21.43 -14.88 -6.55
N ASP A 58 -21.24 -13.85 -5.73
CA ASP A 58 -22.26 -12.84 -5.44
C ASP A 58 -22.09 -11.65 -6.40
N PRO A 59 -23.11 -11.28 -7.18
CA PRO A 59 -22.99 -10.19 -8.16
C PRO A 59 -22.61 -8.84 -7.56
N GLN A 60 -23.09 -8.52 -6.36
CA GLN A 60 -22.85 -7.24 -5.69
C GLN A 60 -21.44 -7.19 -5.09
N LYS A 61 -20.99 -8.30 -4.48
CA LYS A 61 -19.61 -8.43 -3.98
C LYS A 61 -18.61 -8.48 -5.14
N ARG A 62 -18.93 -9.17 -6.23
CA ARG A 62 -18.11 -9.20 -7.45
C ARG A 62 -18.00 -7.81 -8.08
N ALA A 63 -19.10 -7.05 -8.17
CA ALA A 63 -19.05 -5.68 -8.69
C ALA A 63 -18.21 -4.74 -7.81
N THR A 64 -18.30 -4.90 -6.49
CA THR A 64 -17.48 -4.12 -5.53
C THR A 64 -16.00 -4.54 -5.57
N TYR A 65 -15.75 -5.83 -5.73
CA TYR A 65 -14.42 -6.38 -5.96
C TYR A 65 -13.84 -5.86 -7.27
N ASP A 66 -14.59 -5.91 -8.37
CA ASP A 66 -14.18 -5.44 -9.68
C ASP A 66 -13.96 -3.93 -9.72
N SER A 67 -14.76 -3.13 -8.99
CA SER A 67 -14.56 -1.68 -8.90
C SER A 67 -13.29 -1.35 -8.11
N ARG A 68 -13.03 -2.05 -7.00
CA ARG A 68 -11.79 -1.94 -6.23
C ARG A 68 -10.57 -2.50 -6.98
N PHE A 69 -10.74 -3.57 -7.74
CA PHE A 69 -9.71 -4.16 -8.58
C PHE A 69 -9.34 -3.24 -9.75
N LYS A 70 -10.32 -2.54 -10.32
CA LYS A 70 -10.11 -1.47 -11.31
C LYS A 70 -9.36 -0.27 -10.74
N LEU A 71 -9.57 0.07 -9.46
CA LEU A 71 -8.84 1.12 -8.74
C LEU A 71 -7.37 0.72 -8.41
N ILE A 72 -7.01 -0.57 -8.50
CA ILE A 72 -5.72 -1.10 -7.99
C ILE A 72 -4.76 -1.60 -9.10
N LEU A 73 -5.17 -1.66 -10.38
CA LEU A 73 -4.29 -2.07 -11.49
C LEU A 73 -3.77 -0.91 -12.35
N PRO A 74 -2.53 -0.43 -12.15
CA PRO A 74 -1.77 0.23 -13.20
C PRO A 74 -0.94 -0.84 -13.93
N TYR A 75 -1.46 -1.44 -15.01
CA TYR A 75 -0.70 -1.57 -16.27
C TYR A 75 -1.40 -2.31 -17.43
N THR A 76 -2.36 -3.20 -17.22
CA THR A 76 -2.75 -4.13 -18.32
C THR A 76 -4.12 -3.84 -18.92
N TYR A 77 -5.15 -3.55 -18.13
CA TYR A 77 -6.51 -3.43 -18.66
C TYR A 77 -6.74 -2.17 -19.52
N ALA A 78 -6.25 -1.00 -19.06
CA ALA A 78 -6.32 0.25 -19.81
C ALA A 78 -5.48 0.21 -21.11
N TRP A 79 -4.33 -0.49 -21.09
CA TRP A 79 -3.50 -0.72 -22.27
C TRP A 79 -4.21 -1.64 -23.28
N PHE A 80 -4.85 -2.72 -22.84
CA PHE A 80 -5.59 -3.63 -23.71
C PHE A 80 -6.82 -2.98 -24.35
N VAL A 81 -7.60 -2.20 -23.58
CA VAL A 81 -8.76 -1.46 -24.12
C VAL A 81 -8.32 -0.37 -25.08
N ALA A 82 -7.29 0.43 -24.73
CA ALA A 82 -6.75 1.45 -25.62
C ALA A 82 -6.16 0.87 -26.91
N LYS A 83 -5.49 -0.28 -26.84
CA LYS A 83 -4.91 -0.96 -28.02
C LYS A 83 -5.98 -1.61 -28.89
N LYS A 84 -7.04 -2.16 -28.30
CA LYS A 84 -8.23 -2.65 -29.03
C LYS A 84 -8.91 -1.52 -29.80
N ASP A 85 -9.14 -0.38 -29.14
CA ASP A 85 -9.83 0.76 -29.74
C ASP A 85 -8.95 1.50 -30.76
N ALA A 86 -7.62 1.48 -30.59
CA ALA A 86 -6.66 1.95 -31.59
C ALA A 86 -6.60 1.04 -32.82
N TRP A 87 -6.64 -0.28 -32.64
CA TRP A 87 -6.69 -1.27 -33.73
C TRP A 87 -8.01 -1.20 -34.53
N MET A 88 -9.13 -0.99 -33.85
CA MET A 88 -10.44 -0.79 -34.52
C MET A 88 -10.47 0.50 -35.35
N ARG A 89 -9.88 1.60 -34.86
CA ARG A 89 -9.79 2.88 -35.58
C ARG A 89 -8.85 2.83 -36.78
N THR A 90 -7.68 2.21 -36.64
CA THR A 90 -6.72 2.03 -37.75
C THR A 90 -7.26 1.11 -38.84
N ASN A 91 -7.95 0.02 -38.48
CA ASN A 91 -8.61 -0.85 -39.48
C ASN A 91 -9.78 -0.16 -40.20
N ALA A 92 -10.55 0.69 -39.52
CA ALA A 92 -11.59 1.49 -40.16
C ALA A 92 -11.00 2.52 -41.15
N GLN A 93 -9.90 3.20 -40.78
CA GLN A 93 -9.18 4.13 -41.64
C GLN A 93 -8.52 3.43 -42.85
N MET A 94 -7.96 2.23 -42.65
CA MET A 94 -7.38 1.42 -43.72
C MET A 94 -8.44 0.97 -44.73
N ARG A 95 -9.64 0.57 -44.27
CA ARG A 95 -10.78 0.26 -45.16
C ARG A 95 -11.27 1.48 -45.92
N ALA A 96 -11.39 2.64 -45.25
CA ALA A 96 -11.77 3.89 -45.89
C ALA A 96 -10.77 4.34 -46.97
N LYS A 97 -9.46 4.20 -46.73
CA LYS A 97 -8.40 4.49 -47.72
C LYS A 97 -8.42 3.51 -48.89
N LYS A 98 -8.65 2.22 -48.63
CA LYS A 98 -8.79 1.19 -49.68
C LYS A 98 -10.01 1.48 -50.57
N ASP A 99 -11.14 1.83 -49.96
CA ASP A 99 -12.37 2.17 -50.68
C ASP A 99 -12.24 3.48 -51.48
N ALA A 100 -11.52 4.47 -50.95
CA ALA A 100 -11.18 5.71 -51.67
C ALA A 100 -10.28 5.43 -52.88
N GLY A 101 -9.27 4.56 -52.74
CA GLY A 101 -8.41 4.14 -53.84
C GLY A 101 -9.15 3.36 -54.93
N ILE A 102 -10.09 2.49 -54.55
CA ILE A 102 -10.96 1.76 -55.49
C ILE A 102 -11.88 2.73 -56.25
N ARG A 103 -12.45 3.74 -55.56
CA ARG A 103 -13.27 4.79 -56.21
C ARG A 103 -12.45 5.66 -57.16
N ALA A 104 -11.23 6.03 -56.77
CA ALA A 104 -10.31 6.80 -57.62
C ALA A 104 -9.89 6.01 -58.88
N LYS A 105 -9.60 4.71 -58.74
CA LYS A 105 -9.30 3.82 -59.86
C LYS A 105 -10.49 3.65 -60.80
N LYS A 106 -11.70 3.51 -60.27
CA LYS A 106 -12.94 3.41 -61.06
C LYS A 106 -13.26 4.71 -61.83
N LEU A 107 -12.90 5.87 -61.27
CA LEU A 107 -12.99 7.17 -61.95
C LEU A 107 -11.95 7.30 -63.07
N LEU A 108 -10.71 6.88 -62.83
CA LEU A 108 -9.63 6.85 -63.83
C LEU A 108 -9.92 5.87 -64.98
N ASP A 109 -10.52 4.72 -64.70
CA ASP A 109 -10.90 3.75 -65.72
C ASP A 109 -12.08 4.27 -66.58
N ARG A 110 -12.99 5.06 -65.99
CA ARG A 110 -14.04 5.78 -66.74
C ARG A 110 -13.48 6.89 -67.62
N THR A 111 -12.51 7.66 -67.14
CA THR A 111 -11.89 8.73 -67.95
C THR A 111 -11.04 8.17 -69.09
N LYS A 112 -10.36 7.03 -68.89
CA LYS A 112 -9.68 6.29 -69.98
C LYS A 112 -10.65 5.73 -71.03
N LYS A 113 -11.83 5.24 -70.61
CA LYS A 113 -12.83 4.71 -71.54
C LYS A 113 -13.52 5.80 -72.38
N ASN A 114 -13.58 7.03 -71.87
CA ASN A 114 -14.17 8.19 -72.57
C ASN A 114 -13.18 8.98 -73.44
N THR A 115 -11.87 8.79 -73.31
CA THR A 115 -10.86 9.59 -74.04
C THR A 115 -10.27 8.89 -75.27
N GLY A 116 -10.58 7.61 -75.51
CA GLY A 116 -10.33 6.96 -76.81
C GLY A 116 -8.87 6.90 -77.26
N VAL A 117 -7.89 7.05 -76.36
CA VAL A 117 -6.46 6.99 -76.73
C VAL A 117 -5.93 5.57 -76.51
N TYR A 118 -5.80 4.82 -77.60
CA TYR A 118 -4.99 3.59 -77.66
C TYR A 118 -3.68 3.92 -78.38
N ILE A 119 -2.55 3.81 -77.67
CA ILE A 119 -1.22 3.81 -78.32
C ILE A 119 -0.95 2.38 -78.77
N ASN A 120 -1.00 2.18 -80.08
CA ASN A 120 -0.58 0.94 -80.73
C ASN A 120 0.94 0.94 -80.87
N LYS A 121 1.59 -0.15 -80.46
CA LYS A 121 3.04 -0.31 -80.50
C LYS A 121 3.36 -1.37 -81.54
N ASP A 122 3.54 -0.95 -82.79
CA ASP A 122 4.39 -1.58 -83.80
C ASP A 122 4.43 -0.71 -85.06
N ASN A 123 5.61 -0.18 -85.40
CA ASN A 123 6.27 -0.35 -86.70
C ASN A 123 7.38 0.68 -86.96
N ASN A 124 8.48 0.09 -87.42
CA ASN A 124 9.76 0.59 -87.91
C ASN A 124 9.67 1.75 -88.93
N VAL A 125 10.46 2.81 -88.75
CA VAL A 125 10.92 3.71 -89.84
C VAL A 125 12.36 4.16 -89.54
N LYS A 126 13.27 3.86 -90.48
CA LYS A 126 14.61 4.46 -90.58
C LYS A 126 14.50 5.84 -91.26
N SER A 127 15.31 6.80 -90.81
CA SER A 127 16.21 7.66 -91.65
C SER A 127 16.39 9.08 -91.09
N THR A 128 17.66 9.43 -90.83
CA THR A 128 18.33 10.74 -91.01
C THR A 128 17.69 12.02 -90.47
N GLN A 129 18.38 12.70 -89.53
CA GLN A 129 19.02 14.01 -89.72
C GLN A 129 19.53 14.56 -88.37
N LYS A 130 20.72 15.16 -88.39
CA LYS A 130 21.52 15.55 -87.21
C LYS A 130 20.88 16.68 -86.39
N SER A 131 20.84 16.48 -85.05
CA SER A 131 20.71 17.44 -83.93
C SER A 131 19.47 18.39 -83.90
N PRO A 132 18.60 18.25 -82.87
CA PRO A 132 18.80 19.02 -81.63
C PRO A 132 18.41 18.22 -80.35
N LEU A 133 19.15 17.18 -79.98
CA LEU A 133 18.86 16.40 -78.76
C LEU A 133 19.48 16.98 -77.48
N ILE A 134 20.45 17.90 -77.59
CA ILE A 134 21.15 18.45 -76.43
C ILE A 134 20.31 19.56 -75.75
N LEU A 135 19.62 20.40 -76.52
CA LEU A 135 18.78 21.48 -75.96
C LEU A 135 17.53 20.94 -75.25
N MET A 136 16.92 19.88 -75.80
CA MET A 136 15.75 19.24 -75.19
C MET A 136 16.13 18.51 -73.89
N GLY A 137 17.33 17.90 -73.82
CA GLY A 137 17.87 17.30 -72.62
C GLY A 137 18.10 18.32 -71.49
N PHE A 138 18.63 19.50 -71.81
CA PHE A 138 18.78 20.60 -70.84
C PHE A 138 17.42 21.13 -70.35
N PHE A 139 16.43 21.28 -71.23
CA PHE A 139 15.09 21.72 -70.82
C PHE A 139 14.40 20.71 -69.91
N VAL A 140 14.53 19.41 -70.19
CA VAL A 140 13.99 18.33 -69.34
C VAL A 140 14.73 18.27 -68.00
N PHE A 141 16.05 18.48 -67.98
CA PHE A 141 16.81 18.56 -66.73
C PHE A 141 16.40 19.77 -65.88
N ILE A 142 16.25 20.95 -66.49
CA ILE A 142 15.83 22.17 -65.78
C ILE A 142 14.39 22.03 -65.28
N LEU A 143 13.46 21.52 -66.08
CA LEU A 143 12.10 21.24 -65.63
C LEU A 143 12.06 20.19 -64.52
N SER A 144 12.89 19.14 -64.59
CA SER A 144 12.99 18.14 -63.53
C SER A 144 13.54 18.73 -62.23
N ALA A 145 14.55 19.60 -62.31
CA ALA A 145 15.13 20.27 -61.15
C ALA A 145 14.13 21.24 -60.50
N ILE A 146 13.34 21.96 -61.31
CA ILE A 146 12.26 22.83 -60.82
C ILE A 146 11.16 22.00 -60.15
N ILE A 147 10.75 20.87 -60.75
CA ILE A 147 9.76 19.97 -60.15
C ILE A 147 10.28 19.41 -58.81
N ILE A 148 11.54 18.98 -58.75
CA ILE A 148 12.16 18.50 -57.51
C ILE A 148 12.22 19.61 -56.45
N ALA A 149 12.59 20.84 -56.83
CA ALA A 149 12.62 21.99 -55.92
C ALA A 149 11.23 22.36 -55.39
N VAL A 150 10.19 22.27 -56.24
CA VAL A 150 8.79 22.49 -55.84
C VAL A 150 8.32 21.38 -54.90
N ILE A 151 8.65 20.11 -55.17
CA ILE A 151 8.34 18.99 -54.27
C ILE A 151 9.01 19.22 -52.91
N PHE A 152 10.29 19.57 -52.88
CA PHE A 152 11.03 19.86 -51.66
C PHE A 152 10.43 21.04 -50.87
N ALA A 153 9.98 22.09 -51.57
CA ALA A 153 9.32 23.23 -50.95
C ALA A 153 7.94 22.88 -50.37
N VAL A 154 7.15 22.07 -51.08
CA VAL A 154 5.84 21.57 -50.61
C VAL A 154 6.00 20.68 -49.39
N GLU A 155 7.01 19.81 -49.38
CA GLU A 155 7.29 18.90 -48.27
C GLU A 155 7.73 19.68 -47.01
N ARG A 156 8.57 20.70 -47.17
CA ARG A 156 8.98 21.63 -46.10
C ARG A 156 7.82 22.47 -45.57
N PHE A 157 6.91 22.91 -46.44
CA PHE A 157 5.70 23.65 -46.06
C PHE A 157 4.71 22.76 -45.29
N SER A 158 4.54 21.50 -45.71
CA SER A 158 3.72 20.53 -44.99
C SER A 158 4.24 20.23 -43.58
N GLN A 159 5.56 20.10 -43.41
CA GLN A 159 6.16 19.94 -42.09
C GLN A 159 5.91 21.14 -41.19
N TRP A 160 6.11 22.35 -41.70
CA TRP A 160 5.84 23.59 -40.97
C TRP A 160 4.37 23.70 -40.52
N GLN A 161 3.43 23.30 -41.38
CA GLN A 161 2.01 23.30 -41.03
C GLN A 161 1.68 22.30 -39.91
N ASN A 162 2.27 21.10 -39.93
CA ASN A 162 2.12 20.10 -38.86
C ASN A 162 2.71 20.61 -37.53
N HIS A 163 3.82 21.35 -37.56
CA HIS A 163 4.40 21.99 -36.36
C HIS A 163 3.43 22.98 -35.72
N GLN A 164 2.85 23.88 -36.52
CA GLN A 164 1.90 24.89 -36.02
C GLN A 164 0.62 24.27 -35.47
N GLN A 165 0.12 23.20 -36.09
CA GLN A 165 -1.02 22.44 -35.57
C GLN A 165 -0.73 21.81 -34.21
N THR A 166 0.47 21.23 -34.04
CA THR A 166 0.88 20.61 -32.77
C THR A 166 1.02 21.66 -31.66
N ILE A 167 1.64 22.81 -31.95
CA ILE A 167 1.75 23.94 -31.01
C ILE A 167 0.36 24.43 -30.58
N THR A 168 -0.53 24.65 -31.55
CA THR A 168 -1.89 25.15 -31.29
C THR A 168 -2.68 24.16 -30.44
N ALA A 169 -2.58 22.87 -30.76
CA ALA A 169 -3.24 21.82 -30.01
C ALA A 169 -2.73 21.74 -28.57
N LEU A 170 -1.40 21.84 -28.33
CA LEU A 170 -0.84 21.87 -26.98
C LEU A 170 -1.38 23.06 -26.18
N LEU A 171 -1.39 24.27 -26.75
CA LEU A 171 -1.81 25.49 -26.06
C LEU A 171 -3.33 25.56 -25.80
N GLN A 172 -4.15 24.99 -26.67
CA GLN A 172 -5.61 25.02 -26.54
C GLN A 172 -6.18 23.86 -25.71
N SER A 173 -5.32 22.91 -25.32
CA SER A 173 -5.74 21.66 -24.70
C SER A 173 -5.93 21.70 -23.17
N ASP A 174 -5.79 22.87 -22.54
CA ASP A 174 -5.87 23.03 -21.07
C ASP A 174 -7.18 22.46 -20.45
N ASN A 175 -8.23 22.20 -21.24
CA ASN A 175 -9.49 21.57 -20.81
C ASN A 175 -9.87 20.25 -21.55
N ASP A 176 -9.05 19.76 -22.49
CA ASP A 176 -9.35 18.58 -23.32
C ASP A 176 -8.16 17.59 -23.31
N ASN A 177 -8.19 16.67 -22.35
CA ASN A 177 -7.13 15.69 -22.11
C ASN A 177 -6.85 14.78 -23.33
N ASP A 178 -7.85 14.50 -24.16
CA ASP A 178 -7.68 13.64 -25.33
C ASP A 178 -6.91 14.37 -26.45
N LYS A 179 -7.24 15.66 -26.68
CA LYS A 179 -6.48 16.51 -27.61
C LYS A 179 -5.06 16.80 -27.13
N ALA A 180 -4.90 17.06 -25.83
CA ALA A 180 -3.59 17.26 -25.22
C ALA A 180 -2.69 16.04 -25.46
N LYS A 181 -3.25 14.85 -25.22
CA LYS A 181 -2.56 13.57 -25.40
C LYS A 181 -2.16 13.33 -26.86
N GLU A 182 -3.04 13.59 -27.82
CA GLU A 182 -2.72 13.43 -29.24
C GLU A 182 -1.59 14.38 -29.68
N ALA A 183 -1.62 15.63 -29.21
CA ALA A 183 -0.59 16.62 -29.50
C ALA A 183 0.78 16.23 -28.89
N ILE A 184 0.77 15.73 -27.66
CA ILE A 184 1.94 15.19 -26.96
C ILE A 184 2.52 13.97 -27.69
N GLU A 185 1.69 13.01 -28.07
CA GLU A 185 2.13 11.82 -28.81
C GLU A 185 2.72 12.20 -30.18
N THR A 186 2.24 13.28 -30.79
CA THR A 186 2.77 13.82 -32.04
C THR A 186 4.14 14.48 -31.84
N LEU A 187 4.29 15.27 -30.78
CA LEU A 187 5.58 15.84 -30.38
C LEU A 187 6.62 14.74 -30.11
N GLU A 188 6.25 13.69 -29.37
CA GLU A 188 7.12 12.56 -29.03
C GLU A 188 7.60 11.74 -30.22
N ARG A 189 6.75 11.56 -31.24
CA ARG A 189 7.08 10.80 -32.45
C ARG A 189 7.92 11.62 -33.45
N SER A 190 8.01 12.93 -33.25
CA SER A 190 8.74 13.84 -34.14
C SER A 190 10.27 13.68 -33.99
N ASP A 191 11.03 14.05 -35.01
CA ASP A 191 12.49 14.08 -34.92
C ASP A 191 12.99 15.18 -33.96
N VAL A 192 14.25 15.08 -33.53
CA VAL A 192 14.85 15.97 -32.52
C VAL A 192 14.85 17.44 -32.95
N GLU A 193 15.09 17.73 -34.23
CA GLU A 193 15.13 19.12 -34.72
C GLU A 193 13.72 19.72 -34.69
N THR A 194 12.71 18.95 -35.12
CA THR A 194 11.30 19.32 -34.99
C THR A 194 10.90 19.55 -33.53
N GLN A 195 11.27 18.65 -32.62
CA GLN A 195 10.97 18.78 -31.20
C GLN A 195 11.54 20.07 -30.61
N GLN A 196 12.79 20.39 -30.95
CA GLN A 196 13.42 21.65 -30.54
C GLN A 196 12.66 22.87 -31.06
N GLN A 197 12.22 22.86 -32.32
CA GLN A 197 11.46 23.97 -32.89
C GLN A 197 10.09 24.16 -32.22
N ILE A 198 9.38 23.07 -31.93
CA ILE A 198 8.08 23.14 -31.22
C ILE A 198 8.28 23.64 -29.78
N LEU A 199 9.32 23.15 -29.09
CA LEU A 199 9.62 23.50 -27.70
C LEU A 199 10.32 24.86 -27.52
N LYS A 200 10.52 25.66 -28.59
CA LYS A 200 11.08 27.02 -28.45
C LYS A 200 10.16 27.96 -27.68
N GLY A 201 8.84 27.77 -27.79
CA GLY A 201 7.86 28.63 -27.14
C GLY A 201 7.69 28.31 -25.66
N GLU A 202 7.88 29.29 -24.78
CA GLU A 202 7.70 29.18 -23.33
C GLU A 202 6.32 28.63 -22.96
N GLN A 203 5.26 29.16 -23.57
CA GLN A 203 3.89 28.69 -23.31
C GLN A 203 3.69 27.22 -23.69
N VAL A 204 4.37 26.75 -24.74
CA VAL A 204 4.30 25.34 -25.17
C VAL A 204 4.98 24.44 -24.15
N LYS A 205 6.16 24.85 -23.63
CA LYS A 205 6.85 24.11 -22.56
C LYS A 205 5.97 24.02 -21.31
N ASN A 206 5.34 25.12 -20.90
CA ASN A 206 4.44 25.15 -19.75
C ASN A 206 3.19 24.29 -19.97
N ALA A 207 2.58 24.30 -21.17
CA ALA A 207 1.44 23.44 -21.50
C ALA A 207 1.81 21.94 -21.44
N VAL A 208 2.97 21.57 -21.97
CA VAL A 208 3.51 20.21 -21.88
C VAL A 208 3.67 19.79 -20.41
N VAL A 209 4.24 20.66 -19.58
CA VAL A 209 4.43 20.40 -18.14
C VAL A 209 3.09 20.26 -17.41
N ARG A 210 2.12 21.15 -17.66
CA ARG A 210 0.76 21.10 -17.07
C ARG A 210 0.04 19.81 -17.42
N PHE A 211 0.10 19.37 -18.67
CA PHE A 211 -0.49 18.10 -19.09
C PHE A 211 0.04 16.93 -18.25
N TYR A 212 1.35 16.87 -18.01
CA TYR A 212 1.93 15.83 -17.15
C TYR A 212 1.60 16.01 -15.67
N LEU A 213 1.40 17.25 -15.18
CA LEU A 213 0.95 17.52 -13.80
C LEU A 213 -0.46 17.01 -13.53
N GLN A 214 -1.32 17.04 -14.55
CA GLN A 214 -2.70 16.58 -14.47
C GLN A 214 -2.85 15.04 -14.58
N GLN A 215 -1.83 14.32 -15.05
CA GLN A 215 -1.85 12.86 -15.13
C GLN A 215 -1.67 12.24 -13.73
N ALA A 216 -2.78 12.06 -13.02
CA ALA A 216 -2.91 11.72 -11.60
C ALA A 216 -2.12 10.49 -11.07
N ASN A 217 -1.38 9.74 -11.89
CA ASN A 217 -0.79 8.45 -11.52
C ASN A 217 0.71 8.28 -11.83
N ARG A 218 1.46 9.32 -12.18
CA ARG A 218 2.92 9.22 -12.43
C ARG A 218 3.69 10.45 -11.94
N PRO A 219 4.83 10.29 -11.24
CA PRO A 219 5.65 11.44 -10.89
C PRO A 219 6.28 12.00 -12.18
N ILE A 220 6.02 13.27 -12.48
CA ILE A 220 6.57 13.98 -13.65
C ILE A 220 8.06 13.79 -13.79
N LEU A 221 8.78 13.87 -12.67
CA LEU A 221 10.23 13.74 -12.65
C LEU A 221 10.69 12.39 -13.21
N THR A 222 9.88 11.34 -13.06
CA THR A 222 10.16 10.01 -13.63
C THR A 222 9.74 9.89 -15.08
N GLN A 223 8.75 10.64 -15.57
CA GLN A 223 8.40 10.69 -16.99
C GLN A 223 9.38 11.55 -17.77
N LEU A 224 9.78 12.71 -17.25
CA LEU A 224 10.79 13.58 -17.87
C LEU A 224 12.14 12.87 -18.02
N GLU A 225 12.46 11.92 -17.13
CA GLU A 225 13.62 11.02 -17.23
C GLU A 225 13.53 9.94 -18.32
N THR A 226 12.34 9.72 -18.91
CA THR A 226 12.12 8.78 -20.01
C THR A 226 12.21 9.40 -21.41
N TYR A 227 12.29 10.73 -21.49
CA TYR A 227 12.49 11.42 -22.76
C TYR A 227 13.95 11.39 -23.21
N ASP A 228 14.15 11.66 -24.51
CA ASP A 228 15.48 11.92 -25.06
C ASP A 228 16.17 13.04 -24.25
N ASP A 229 17.48 12.93 -24.06
CA ASP A 229 18.28 13.81 -23.19
C ASP A 229 18.13 15.29 -23.62
N THR A 230 17.70 15.55 -24.86
CA THR A 230 17.34 16.87 -25.43
C THR A 230 16.08 17.49 -24.83
N ILE A 231 15.00 16.75 -24.62
CA ILE A 231 13.74 17.30 -24.07
C ILE A 231 13.91 17.60 -22.58
N GLU A 232 14.57 16.71 -21.83
CA GLU A 232 14.87 16.92 -20.40
C GLU A 232 15.72 18.19 -20.22
N THR A 233 16.75 18.39 -21.05
CA THR A 233 17.65 19.55 -20.95
C THR A 233 17.00 20.88 -21.35
N HIS A 234 16.06 20.90 -22.29
CA HIS A 234 15.45 22.15 -22.80
C HIS A 234 14.20 22.59 -22.03
N ILE A 235 13.50 21.65 -21.40
CA ILE A 235 12.28 21.94 -20.62
C ILE A 235 12.62 22.17 -19.14
N LEU A 236 13.42 21.30 -18.50
CA LEU A 236 13.65 21.40 -17.07
C LEU A 236 14.60 22.53 -16.66
N LYS A 237 15.38 23.10 -17.59
CA LYS A 237 16.25 24.26 -17.32
C LYS A 237 15.57 25.60 -17.54
N ASP A 238 14.30 25.62 -17.93
CA ASP A 238 13.54 26.83 -18.17
C ASP A 238 12.97 27.38 -16.86
N ASP A 239 13.17 28.67 -16.61
CA ASP A 239 12.79 29.32 -15.35
C ASP A 239 11.26 29.35 -15.13
N ASP A 240 10.47 29.47 -16.19
CA ASP A 240 9.00 29.51 -16.08
C ASP A 240 8.40 28.12 -15.90
N VAL A 241 9.04 27.10 -16.49
CA VAL A 241 8.75 25.69 -16.16
C VAL A 241 9.07 25.40 -14.71
N TYR A 242 10.21 25.88 -14.21
CA TYR A 242 10.57 25.74 -12.80
C TYR A 242 9.52 26.39 -11.89
N ARG A 243 9.09 27.63 -12.17
CA ARG A 243 8.01 28.30 -11.42
C ARG A 243 6.72 27.49 -11.39
N THR A 244 6.32 26.93 -12.53
CA THR A 244 5.10 26.11 -12.65
C THR A 244 5.20 24.82 -11.83
N LEU A 245 6.32 24.11 -11.93
CA LEU A 245 6.58 22.91 -11.13
C LEU A 245 6.61 23.24 -9.65
N LYS A 246 7.35 24.28 -9.26
CA LYS A 246 7.46 24.73 -7.88
C LYS A 246 6.10 25.03 -7.28
N ALA A 247 5.24 25.80 -7.96
CA ALA A 247 3.90 26.11 -7.48
C ALA A 247 3.07 24.84 -7.20
N HIS A 248 3.02 23.91 -8.16
CA HIS A 248 2.26 22.67 -7.99
C HIS A 248 2.78 21.77 -6.87
N PHE A 249 4.10 21.59 -6.79
CA PHE A 249 4.69 20.77 -5.74
C PHE A 249 4.59 21.44 -4.37
N TYR A 250 4.66 22.77 -4.29
CA TYR A 250 4.49 23.50 -3.03
C TYR A 250 3.08 23.32 -2.46
N ASP A 251 2.05 23.40 -3.30
CA ASP A 251 0.67 23.14 -2.87
C ASP A 251 0.52 21.71 -2.30
N LYS A 252 1.09 20.71 -3.00
CA LYS A 252 1.10 19.32 -2.50
C LYS A 252 1.89 19.16 -1.21
N ILE A 253 3.07 19.78 -1.12
CA ILE A 253 3.89 19.74 0.10
C ILE A 253 3.11 20.33 1.27
N THR A 254 2.40 21.45 1.07
CA THR A 254 1.56 22.05 2.10
C THR A 254 0.43 21.11 2.52
N GLN A 255 -0.27 20.47 1.57
CA GLN A 255 -1.29 19.47 1.88
C GLN A 255 -0.75 18.27 2.68
N GLU A 256 0.45 17.78 2.35
CA GLU A 256 1.08 16.71 3.11
C GLU A 256 1.47 17.18 4.53
N ILE A 257 1.96 18.42 4.69
CA ILE A 257 2.27 18.99 6.02
C ILE A 257 0.99 19.14 6.86
N ASP A 258 -0.08 19.66 6.28
CA ASP A 258 -1.38 19.83 6.96
C ASP A 258 -1.98 18.48 7.38
N ALA A 259 -1.63 17.41 6.66
CA ALA A 259 -1.99 16.04 6.97
C ALA A 259 -0.98 15.31 7.89
N ASP A 260 -0.04 16.03 8.51
CA ASP A 260 1.05 15.49 9.34
C ASP A 260 1.96 14.46 8.61
N ASN A 261 1.96 14.44 7.27
CA ASN A 261 2.77 13.57 6.40
C ASN A 261 4.14 14.17 6.05
N PHE A 262 4.92 14.53 7.08
CA PHE A 262 6.21 15.22 6.91
C PHE A 262 7.22 14.47 6.03
N ASN A 263 7.21 13.13 6.03
CA ASN A 263 8.11 12.34 5.18
C ASN A 263 7.76 12.47 3.69
N ASN A 264 6.48 12.44 3.32
CA ASN A 264 6.06 12.65 1.94
C ASN A 264 6.36 14.08 1.50
N ALA A 265 6.11 15.06 2.37
CA ALA A 265 6.47 16.45 2.13
C ALA A 265 7.98 16.61 1.83
N LEU A 266 8.85 15.97 2.64
CA LEU A 266 10.29 15.96 2.40
C LEU A 266 10.66 15.22 1.11
N LEU A 267 10.04 14.08 0.80
CA LEU A 267 10.28 13.34 -0.44
C LEU A 267 9.93 14.15 -1.69
N LEU A 268 8.79 14.86 -1.67
CA LEU A 268 8.39 15.75 -2.77
C LEU A 268 9.39 16.90 -2.94
N LEU A 269 9.88 17.45 -1.83
CA LEU A 269 10.84 18.55 -1.85
C LEU A 269 12.25 18.09 -2.27
N ASP A 270 12.69 16.91 -1.85
CA ASP A 270 13.94 16.28 -2.28
C ASP A 270 13.93 16.01 -3.78
N ALA A 271 12.80 15.58 -4.32
CA ALA A 271 12.65 15.34 -5.74
C ALA A 271 12.81 16.65 -6.56
N LEU A 272 12.28 17.77 -6.06
CA LEU A 272 12.52 19.10 -6.64
C LEU A 272 13.99 19.52 -6.50
N LYS A 273 14.55 19.40 -5.30
CA LYS A 273 15.93 19.81 -4.99
C LYS A 273 16.97 19.03 -5.81
N GLN A 274 16.71 17.76 -6.10
CA GLN A 274 17.56 16.95 -6.98
C GLN A 274 17.67 17.53 -8.39
N LYS A 275 16.60 18.13 -8.93
CA LYS A 275 16.62 18.78 -10.25
C LYS A 275 17.11 20.22 -10.19
N TYR A 276 16.86 20.93 -9.09
CA TYR A 276 17.21 22.34 -8.90
C TYR A 276 18.09 22.54 -7.65
N PRO A 277 19.31 21.99 -7.63
CA PRO A 277 20.15 21.96 -6.42
C PRO A 277 20.67 23.34 -5.99
N SER A 278 20.69 24.31 -6.90
CA SER A 278 21.19 25.67 -6.65
C SER A 278 20.12 26.63 -6.11
N ASP A 279 18.87 26.20 -5.97
CA ASP A 279 17.81 27.06 -5.43
C ASP A 279 17.91 27.13 -3.89
N LYS A 280 18.14 28.35 -3.39
CA LYS A 280 18.27 28.63 -1.96
C LYS A 280 16.95 28.45 -1.21
N GLU A 281 15.82 28.84 -1.81
CA GLU A 281 14.49 28.77 -1.20
C GLU A 281 14.06 27.32 -0.98
N LEU A 282 14.37 26.41 -1.91
CA LEU A 282 14.13 24.97 -1.72
C LEU A 282 14.90 24.42 -0.51
N SER A 283 16.13 24.91 -0.31
CA SER A 283 16.95 24.50 0.84
C SER A 283 16.43 25.06 2.16
N GLU A 284 16.00 26.32 2.18
CA GLU A 284 15.37 26.96 3.34
C GLU A 284 14.06 26.26 3.73
N LYS A 285 13.20 25.93 2.75
CA LYS A 285 11.94 25.22 3.00
C LYS A 285 12.19 23.79 3.48
N HIS A 286 13.23 23.13 2.98
CA HIS A 286 13.60 21.79 3.43
C HIS A 286 14.03 21.81 4.90
N GLU A 287 14.86 22.78 5.30
CA GLU A 287 15.25 22.96 6.68
C GLU A 287 14.06 23.33 7.58
N ALA A 288 13.15 24.19 7.10
CA ALA A 288 11.93 24.55 7.82
C ALA A 288 11.04 23.33 8.10
N ILE A 289 10.79 22.46 7.12
CA ILE A 289 9.98 21.24 7.32
C ILE A 289 10.68 20.27 8.28
N LYS A 290 12.01 20.14 8.18
CA LYS A 290 12.80 19.30 9.08
C LYS A 290 12.71 19.77 10.53
N ASN A 291 12.63 21.08 10.76
CA ASN A 291 12.48 21.68 12.09
C ASN A 291 11.03 21.67 12.59
N LEU A 292 10.03 21.69 11.68
CA LEU A 292 8.61 21.63 12.03
C LEU A 292 8.20 20.24 12.53
N LYS A 293 8.78 19.17 11.96
CA LYS A 293 8.49 17.78 12.34
C LYS A 293 8.64 17.51 13.85
N PRO A 294 9.77 17.85 14.52
CA PRO A 294 9.90 17.67 15.97
C PRO A 294 9.05 18.64 16.79
N GLN A 295 8.77 19.86 16.30
CA GLN A 295 7.89 20.81 16.98
C GLN A 295 6.45 20.27 17.06
N ARG A 296 5.95 19.74 15.94
CA ARG A 296 4.62 19.10 15.88
C ARG A 296 4.52 17.88 16.78
N LEU A 297 5.58 17.06 16.82
CA LEU A 297 5.66 15.93 17.75
C LEU A 297 5.57 16.38 19.22
N ALA A 298 6.28 17.45 19.58
CA ALA A 298 6.23 18.01 20.93
C ALA A 298 4.83 18.55 21.29
N GLU A 299 4.17 19.23 20.34
CA GLU A 299 2.79 19.71 20.50
C GLU A 299 1.81 18.56 20.75
N LEU A 300 1.85 17.50 19.94
CA LEU A 300 0.98 16.33 20.12
C LEU A 300 1.28 15.58 21.42
N ALA A 301 2.56 15.49 21.83
CA ALA A 301 2.93 14.91 23.12
C ALA A 301 2.38 15.73 24.30
N GLN A 302 2.38 17.06 24.20
CA GLN A 302 1.72 17.92 25.18
C GLN A 302 0.21 17.70 25.19
N GLN A 303 -0.44 17.66 24.02
CA GLN A 303 -1.87 17.38 23.89
C GLN A 303 -2.25 16.04 24.54
N TYR A 304 -1.46 14.98 24.28
CA TYR A 304 -1.64 13.67 24.90
C TYR A 304 -1.67 13.74 26.43
N THR A 305 -0.76 14.50 27.05
CA THR A 305 -0.76 14.68 28.51
C THR A 305 -1.89 15.59 29.01
N ALA A 306 -2.27 16.59 28.22
CA ALA A 306 -3.32 17.55 28.55
C ALA A 306 -4.72 16.90 28.56
N CYS A 307 -4.97 15.93 27.68
CA CYS A 307 -6.23 15.17 27.63
C CYS A 307 -6.63 14.60 29.00
N LEU A 308 -5.67 14.08 29.77
CA LEU A 308 -5.98 13.47 31.07
C LEU A 308 -6.36 14.50 32.15
N ASN A 309 -5.79 15.71 32.06
CA ASN A 309 -5.93 16.77 33.06
C ASN A 309 -7.24 17.56 32.95
N GLN A 310 -8.09 17.28 31.96
CA GLN A 310 -9.37 17.95 31.78
C GLN A 310 -10.28 17.71 33.00
N ALA A 311 -10.72 18.79 33.67
CA ALA A 311 -11.66 18.67 34.78
C ALA A 311 -13.05 18.27 34.27
N LEU A 312 -13.79 17.47 35.05
CA LEU A 312 -15.21 17.12 34.81
C LEU A 312 -15.52 16.28 33.56
N VAL A 313 -14.51 15.87 32.78
CA VAL A 313 -14.69 14.98 31.61
C VAL A 313 -14.64 13.50 32.05
N PRO A 314 -15.55 12.62 31.55
CA PRO A 314 -15.50 11.18 31.81
C PRO A 314 -14.19 10.53 31.35
N LEU A 315 -13.78 9.44 32.01
CA LEU A 315 -12.52 8.76 31.71
C LEU A 315 -12.40 8.34 30.24
N LEU A 316 -13.45 7.72 29.68
CA LEU A 316 -13.45 7.25 28.28
C LEU A 316 -13.26 8.37 27.25
N GLU A 317 -13.77 9.57 27.53
CA GLU A 317 -13.60 10.72 26.63
C GLU A 317 -12.17 11.27 26.71
N LYS A 318 -11.57 11.30 27.90
CA LYS A 318 -10.16 11.67 28.08
C LYS A 318 -9.24 10.70 27.36
N THR A 319 -9.48 9.41 27.48
CA THR A 319 -8.65 8.36 26.89
C THR A 319 -8.85 8.26 25.37
N GLN A 320 -10.03 8.62 24.85
CA GLN A 320 -10.24 8.81 23.42
C GLN A 320 -9.36 9.95 22.87
N CYS A 321 -9.35 11.13 23.52
CA CYS A 321 -8.44 12.24 23.17
C CYS A 321 -6.97 11.79 23.17
N MET A 322 -6.58 10.99 24.17
CA MET A 322 -5.23 10.41 24.23
C MET A 322 -4.97 9.46 23.06
N ALA A 323 -5.92 8.58 22.71
CA ALA A 323 -5.78 7.63 21.61
C ALA A 323 -5.66 8.33 20.26
N GLU A 324 -6.43 9.40 20.02
CA GLU A 324 -6.34 10.23 18.82
C GLU A 324 -4.95 10.87 18.69
N ALA A 325 -4.43 11.46 19.77
CA ALA A 325 -3.07 12.00 19.81
C ALA A 325 -2.01 10.91 19.53
N GLN A 326 -2.15 9.71 20.10
CA GLN A 326 -1.23 8.60 19.81
C GLN A 326 -1.26 8.18 18.33
N GLN A 327 -2.43 8.20 17.68
CA GLN A 327 -2.55 7.87 16.26
C GLN A 327 -1.85 8.90 15.38
N GLN A 328 -2.04 10.19 15.67
CA GLN A 328 -1.36 11.28 14.96
C GLN A 328 0.15 11.21 15.15
N ILE A 329 0.60 10.95 16.38
CA ILE A 329 2.02 10.78 16.70
C ILE A 329 2.62 9.59 15.94
N LYS A 330 1.92 8.45 15.82
CA LYS A 330 2.37 7.30 15.01
C LYS A 330 2.51 7.63 13.52
N HIS A 331 1.72 8.59 13.04
CA HIS A 331 1.80 9.05 11.65
C HIS A 331 3.05 9.89 11.39
N ILE A 332 3.49 10.65 12.41
CA ILE A 332 4.78 11.34 12.43
C ILE A 332 5.85 10.29 12.67
N ASP A 333 6.35 9.68 11.60
CA ASP A 333 7.39 8.65 11.55
C ASP A 333 8.73 9.11 12.15
N ILE A 334 8.75 9.27 13.46
CA ILE A 334 9.89 9.55 14.34
C ILE A 334 9.79 8.50 15.44
N GLU A 335 10.89 7.84 15.75
CA GLU A 335 10.96 6.98 16.91
C GLU A 335 10.82 7.83 18.18
N HIS A 336 9.73 7.63 18.93
CA HIS A 336 9.40 8.43 20.10
C HIS A 336 8.90 7.53 21.22
N THR A 337 9.17 7.94 22.46
CA THR A 337 8.54 7.36 23.64
C THR A 337 7.47 8.32 24.12
N LEU A 338 6.24 7.84 24.21
CA LEU A 338 5.16 8.64 24.78
C LEU A 338 5.44 8.90 26.27
N PRO A 339 5.09 10.09 26.78
CA PRO A 339 5.19 10.37 28.21
C PRO A 339 4.47 9.29 29.02
N ASN A 340 5.17 8.70 30.00
CA ASN A 340 4.54 7.77 30.92
C ASN A 340 3.52 8.53 31.77
N VAL A 341 2.29 8.02 31.81
CA VAL A 341 1.19 8.62 32.58
C VAL A 341 0.84 7.69 33.74
N PRO A 342 1.59 7.74 34.87
CA PRO A 342 1.50 6.73 35.93
C PRO A 342 0.15 6.68 36.63
N LYS A 343 -0.63 7.77 36.57
CA LYS A 343 -1.96 7.86 37.19
C LYS A 343 -3.05 7.12 36.39
N LEU A 344 -2.84 6.91 35.09
CA LEU A 344 -3.88 6.41 34.18
C LEU A 344 -4.36 4.98 34.54
N PRO A 345 -3.49 3.99 34.79
CA PRO A 345 -3.93 2.66 35.25
C PRO A 345 -4.79 2.72 36.51
N ALA A 346 -4.42 3.56 37.48
CA ALA A 346 -5.18 3.72 38.71
C ALA A 346 -6.58 4.30 38.46
N MET A 347 -6.71 5.26 37.52
CA MET A 347 -8.01 5.82 37.13
C MET A 347 -8.93 4.77 36.50
N TYR A 348 -8.42 3.90 35.63
CA TYR A 348 -9.20 2.77 35.10
C TYR A 348 -9.65 1.82 36.20
N VAL A 349 -8.75 1.47 37.13
CA VAL A 349 -9.07 0.56 38.24
C VAL A 349 -10.23 1.09 39.07
N GLU A 350 -10.19 2.37 39.45
CA GLU A 350 -11.25 2.97 40.28
C GLU A 350 -12.59 3.07 39.54
N GLU A 351 -12.57 3.49 38.27
CA GLU A 351 -13.77 3.56 37.43
C GLU A 351 -14.41 2.18 37.22
N ILE A 352 -13.59 1.16 36.93
CA ILE A 352 -14.07 -0.22 36.75
C ILE A 352 -14.66 -0.77 38.04
N LYS A 353 -14.01 -0.58 39.19
CA LYS A 353 -14.53 -1.02 40.49
C LYS A 353 -15.90 -0.39 40.77
N ARG A 354 -16.06 0.91 40.52
CA ARG A 354 -17.34 1.61 40.66
C ARG A 354 -18.41 1.00 39.75
N ALA A 355 -18.11 0.83 38.47
CA ALA A 355 -19.04 0.27 37.50
C ALA A 355 -19.45 -1.18 37.81
N LEU A 356 -18.54 -1.98 38.41
CA LEU A 356 -18.86 -3.33 38.90
C LEU A 356 -19.85 -3.32 40.06
N ILE A 357 -19.71 -2.38 41.01
CA ILE A 357 -20.65 -2.19 42.14
C ILE A 357 -22.03 -1.77 41.62
N GLU A 358 -22.06 -0.89 40.62
CA GLU A 358 -23.29 -0.43 39.97
C GLU A 358 -23.93 -1.50 39.05
N ASN A 359 -23.30 -2.66 38.90
CA ASN A 359 -23.70 -3.72 37.97
C ASN A 359 -23.74 -3.29 36.48
N ASN A 360 -22.99 -2.25 36.12
CA ASN A 360 -22.90 -1.76 34.74
C ASN A 360 -21.79 -2.49 33.97
N TYR A 361 -22.01 -3.78 33.70
CA TYR A 361 -21.02 -4.65 33.07
C TYR A 361 -20.61 -4.19 31.65
N ASN A 362 -21.54 -3.60 30.90
CA ASN A 362 -21.25 -3.06 29.56
C ASN A 362 -20.25 -1.90 29.62
N HIS A 363 -20.33 -1.05 30.65
CA HIS A 363 -19.36 0.02 30.84
C HIS A 363 -17.98 -0.53 31.22
N VAL A 364 -17.94 -1.58 32.05
CA VAL A 364 -16.68 -2.28 32.39
C VAL A 364 -16.01 -2.87 31.16
N ASP A 365 -16.76 -3.50 30.24
CA ASP A 365 -16.20 -4.01 28.97
C ASP A 365 -15.56 -2.89 28.15
N LYS A 366 -16.24 -1.74 28.03
CA LYS A 366 -15.72 -0.58 27.30
C LYS A 366 -14.42 -0.09 27.92
N LEU A 367 -14.36 0.07 29.24
CA LEU A 367 -13.17 0.52 29.96
C LEU A 367 -12.00 -0.46 29.83
N LEU A 368 -12.25 -1.78 29.91
CA LEU A 368 -11.21 -2.80 29.78
C LEU A 368 -10.67 -2.89 28.35
N LEU A 369 -11.53 -2.69 27.34
CA LEU A 369 -11.12 -2.64 25.94
C LEU A 369 -10.32 -1.36 25.64
N ASP A 370 -10.81 -0.22 26.12
CA ASP A 370 -10.14 1.07 25.99
C ASP A 370 -8.74 1.05 26.64
N TRP A 371 -8.64 0.53 27.87
CA TRP A 371 -7.35 0.32 28.55
C TRP A 371 -6.42 -0.60 27.74
N GLN A 372 -6.92 -1.71 27.20
CA GLN A 372 -6.12 -2.62 26.36
C GLN A 372 -5.60 -1.96 25.08
N ASN A 373 -6.40 -1.11 24.46
CA ASN A 373 -6.04 -0.43 23.21
C ASN A 373 -5.02 0.67 23.46
N LEU A 374 -5.21 1.45 24.52
CA LEU A 374 -4.34 2.58 24.86
C LEU A 374 -3.02 2.13 25.51
N LEU A 375 -3.05 1.07 26.31
CA LEU A 375 -1.90 0.48 27.00
C LEU A 375 -1.84 -1.05 26.72
N PRO A 376 -1.28 -1.46 25.57
CA PRO A 376 -1.33 -2.86 25.13
C PRO A 376 -0.45 -3.80 25.94
N ALA A 377 0.51 -3.27 26.71
CA ALA A 377 1.40 -4.07 27.55
C ALA A 377 0.59 -5.02 28.49
N PRO A 378 1.12 -6.21 28.79
CA PRO A 378 0.52 -7.11 29.78
C PRO A 378 0.33 -6.42 31.12
N SER A 379 -0.85 -6.58 31.73
CA SER A 379 -1.19 -5.95 33.01
C SER A 379 -1.95 -6.93 33.88
N LYS A 380 -1.28 -7.43 34.92
CA LYS A 380 -1.89 -8.31 35.92
C LYS A 380 -3.15 -7.71 36.53
N GLN A 381 -3.14 -6.39 36.80
CA GLN A 381 -4.30 -5.68 37.34
C GLN A 381 -5.50 -5.71 36.39
N ARG A 382 -5.28 -5.45 35.10
CA ARG A 382 -6.33 -5.50 34.07
C ARG A 382 -6.90 -6.92 33.94
N ASP A 383 -6.03 -7.93 33.99
CA ASP A 383 -6.45 -9.32 33.86
C ASP A 383 -7.24 -9.80 35.09
N THR A 384 -6.86 -9.38 36.30
CA THR A 384 -7.66 -9.60 37.52
C THR A 384 -9.04 -8.93 37.42
N LEU A 385 -9.13 -7.72 36.85
CA LEU A 385 -10.43 -7.06 36.67
C LEU A 385 -11.32 -7.74 35.62
N ARG A 386 -10.74 -8.33 34.57
CA ARG A 386 -11.46 -9.18 33.61
C ARG A 386 -12.02 -10.44 34.28
N GLU A 387 -11.23 -11.08 35.13
CA GLU A 387 -11.67 -12.22 35.92
C GLU A 387 -12.81 -11.83 36.86
N ASN A 388 -12.68 -10.70 37.56
CA ASN A 388 -13.74 -10.17 38.41
C ASN A 388 -15.03 -9.91 37.64
N LEU A 389 -14.96 -9.29 36.46
CA LEU A 389 -16.13 -9.10 35.60
C LEU A 389 -16.80 -10.44 35.25
N ALA A 390 -16.02 -11.47 34.92
CA ALA A 390 -16.54 -12.80 34.62
C ALA A 390 -17.27 -13.41 35.83
N ILE A 391 -16.75 -13.22 37.04
CA ILE A 391 -17.38 -13.68 38.28
C ILE A 391 -18.67 -12.90 38.56
N HIS A 392 -18.66 -11.57 38.40
CA HIS A 392 -19.85 -10.72 38.54
C HIS A 392 -20.98 -11.13 37.58
N ARG A 393 -20.68 -11.52 36.34
CA ARG A 393 -21.70 -12.04 35.40
C ARG A 393 -22.32 -13.36 35.85
N GLN A 394 -21.63 -14.13 36.68
CA GLN A 394 -22.13 -15.39 37.25
C GLN A 394 -22.89 -15.18 38.57
N LYS A 395 -23.10 -13.95 39.03
CA LYS A 395 -23.74 -13.61 40.32
C LYS A 395 -24.96 -14.45 40.67
N ASN A 396 -25.93 -14.59 39.75
CA ASN A 396 -27.14 -15.37 40.03
C ASN A 396 -26.89 -16.87 40.17
N SER A 397 -25.99 -17.43 39.35
CA SER A 397 -25.57 -18.83 39.47
C SER A 397 -24.80 -19.06 40.77
N ILE A 398 -23.97 -18.10 41.18
CA ILE A 398 -23.24 -18.15 42.45
C ILE A 398 -24.22 -18.14 43.61
N ILE A 399 -25.23 -17.25 43.61
CA ILE A 399 -26.28 -17.21 44.63
C ILE A 399 -27.01 -18.56 44.72
N ALA A 400 -27.43 -19.12 43.58
CA ALA A 400 -28.12 -20.41 43.55
C ALA A 400 -27.26 -21.55 44.10
N ASP A 401 -25.98 -21.61 43.73
CA ASP A 401 -25.06 -22.62 44.22
C ASP A 401 -24.76 -22.45 45.72
N LEU A 402 -24.62 -21.22 46.21
CA LEU A 402 -24.39 -20.92 47.63
C LEU A 402 -25.59 -21.26 48.51
N MET A 403 -26.83 -21.15 47.99
CA MET A 403 -28.04 -21.56 48.69
C MET A 403 -28.42 -23.03 48.43
N GLY A 404 -27.60 -23.77 47.68
CA GLY A 404 -27.80 -25.19 47.40
C GLY A 404 -27.33 -26.10 48.53
N SER A 405 -27.38 -27.41 48.32
CA SER A 405 -26.91 -28.44 49.27
C SER A 405 -25.61 -29.12 48.86
N ASP A 406 -25.08 -28.83 47.67
CA ASP A 406 -23.87 -29.46 47.13
C ASP A 406 -22.61 -28.79 47.71
N LYS A 407 -21.97 -29.48 48.66
CA LYS A 407 -20.72 -29.06 49.32
C LYS A 407 -19.63 -28.62 48.34
N ASN A 408 -19.39 -29.39 47.29
CA ASN A 408 -18.29 -29.11 46.36
C ASN A 408 -18.55 -27.83 45.57
N LYS A 409 -19.82 -27.58 45.21
CA LYS A 409 -20.21 -26.32 44.55
C LYS A 409 -20.10 -25.12 45.48
N ILE A 410 -20.55 -25.23 46.73
CA ILE A 410 -20.45 -24.15 47.73
C ILE A 410 -18.99 -23.74 47.93
N ILE A 411 -18.10 -24.70 48.22
CA ILE A 411 -16.66 -24.44 48.42
C ILE A 411 -16.03 -23.82 47.18
N LYS A 412 -16.36 -24.36 45.99
CA LYS A 412 -15.87 -23.81 44.71
C LYS A 412 -16.28 -22.36 44.53
N ARG A 413 -17.55 -22.01 44.79
CA ARG A 413 -18.04 -20.63 44.64
C ARG A 413 -17.44 -19.69 45.68
N LEU A 414 -17.29 -20.11 46.92
CA LEU A 414 -16.62 -19.30 47.96
C LEU A 414 -15.16 -19.00 47.59
N ASN A 415 -14.43 -20.00 47.09
CA ASN A 415 -13.06 -19.78 46.59
C ASN A 415 -13.03 -18.83 45.39
N GLN A 416 -13.97 -18.97 44.43
CA GLN A 416 -14.11 -18.04 43.30
C GLN A 416 -14.38 -16.60 43.76
N LEU A 417 -15.13 -16.39 44.85
CA LEU A 417 -15.44 -15.05 45.35
C LEU A 417 -14.25 -14.32 45.98
N THR A 418 -13.17 -15.01 46.36
CA THR A 418 -11.99 -14.39 46.98
C THR A 418 -11.28 -13.38 46.08
N THR A 419 -11.35 -13.55 44.76
CA THR A 419 -10.80 -12.61 43.78
C THR A 419 -11.73 -11.40 43.56
N ALA A 420 -13.04 -11.59 43.73
CA ALA A 420 -14.09 -10.59 43.56
C ALA A 420 -14.62 -10.05 44.91
N GLN A 421 -13.74 -9.39 45.69
CA GLN A 421 -14.03 -8.91 47.05
C GLN A 421 -15.32 -8.07 47.18
N ALA A 422 -15.61 -7.20 46.20
CA ALA A 422 -16.81 -6.37 46.22
C ALA A 422 -18.09 -7.22 46.11
N LEU A 423 -18.11 -8.20 45.20
CA LEU A 423 -19.21 -9.15 45.08
C LEU A 423 -19.30 -10.08 46.29
N GLN A 424 -18.16 -10.53 46.81
CA GLN A 424 -18.11 -11.34 48.02
C GLN A 424 -18.81 -10.62 49.18
N LYS A 425 -18.47 -9.35 49.40
CA LYS A 425 -19.13 -8.53 50.41
C LYS A 425 -20.63 -8.39 50.14
N GLU A 426 -21.02 -8.04 48.91
CA GLU A 426 -22.43 -7.86 48.53
C GLU A 426 -23.29 -9.13 48.73
N LEU A 427 -22.73 -10.30 48.45
CA LEU A 427 -23.42 -11.58 48.61
C LEU A 427 -23.46 -12.03 50.07
N LEU A 428 -22.34 -11.91 50.79
CA LEU A 428 -22.23 -12.33 52.18
C LEU A 428 -22.95 -11.39 53.15
N GLU A 429 -23.40 -10.20 52.73
CA GLU A 429 -24.28 -9.34 53.53
C GLU A 429 -25.76 -9.72 53.41
N LYS A 430 -26.15 -10.64 52.50
CA LYS A 430 -27.54 -11.06 52.35
C LYS A 430 -27.93 -12.04 53.47
N PRO A 431 -28.95 -11.75 54.31
CA PRO A 431 -29.28 -12.61 55.47
C PRO A 431 -29.60 -14.06 55.10
N GLN A 432 -30.25 -14.29 53.95
CA GLN A 432 -30.58 -15.63 53.47
C GLN A 432 -29.33 -16.47 53.19
N ILE A 433 -28.32 -15.88 52.57
CA ILE A 433 -27.05 -16.55 52.25
C ILE A 433 -26.26 -16.77 53.54
N GLN A 434 -26.20 -15.77 54.43
CA GLN A 434 -25.53 -15.90 55.73
C GLN A 434 -26.12 -17.05 56.57
N ASN A 435 -27.44 -17.08 56.73
CA ASN A 435 -28.14 -18.09 57.52
C ASN A 435 -27.92 -19.49 56.94
N HIS A 436 -27.95 -19.62 55.61
CA HIS A 436 -27.71 -20.91 54.95
C HIS A 436 -26.27 -21.38 55.09
N LEU A 437 -25.29 -20.50 54.91
CA LEU A 437 -23.87 -20.83 55.10
C LEU A 437 -23.57 -21.20 56.56
N LEU A 438 -24.22 -20.53 57.52
CA LEU A 438 -24.11 -20.86 58.93
C LEU A 438 -24.68 -22.25 59.24
N ASP A 439 -25.88 -22.58 58.73
CA ASP A 439 -26.48 -23.91 58.86
C ASP A 439 -25.61 -24.99 58.19
N TYR A 440 -25.08 -24.70 57.00
CA TYR A 440 -24.14 -25.58 56.30
C TYR A 440 -22.89 -25.87 57.14
N HIS A 441 -22.20 -24.85 57.64
CA HIS A 441 -20.99 -25.03 58.45
C HIS A 441 -21.28 -25.70 59.79
N LEU A 442 -22.43 -25.41 60.39
CA LEU A 442 -22.89 -26.07 61.61
C LEU A 442 -23.10 -27.57 61.38
N LYS A 443 -23.80 -27.96 60.32
CA LYS A 443 -23.98 -29.37 59.94
C LYS A 443 -22.64 -30.04 59.67
N GLU A 444 -21.73 -29.39 58.96
CA GLU A 444 -20.38 -29.90 58.70
C GLU A 444 -19.60 -30.13 60.02
N ALA A 445 -19.61 -29.17 60.93
CA ALA A 445 -18.98 -29.31 62.26
C ALA A 445 -19.59 -30.48 63.06
N LEU A 446 -20.92 -30.63 63.05
CA LEU A 446 -21.61 -31.74 63.70
C LEU A 446 -21.26 -33.10 63.07
N THR A 447 -21.13 -33.18 61.74
CA THR A 447 -20.67 -34.40 61.06
C THR A 447 -19.23 -34.76 61.42
N LEU A 448 -18.34 -33.77 61.53
CA LEU A 448 -16.96 -34.00 61.93
C LEU A 448 -16.85 -34.46 63.39
N ILE A 449 -17.68 -33.90 64.29
CA ILE A 449 -17.75 -34.33 65.70
C ILE A 449 -18.27 -35.78 65.79
N THR A 450 -19.30 -36.13 65.01
CA THR A 450 -19.88 -37.49 65.01
C THR A 450 -18.97 -38.55 64.39
N ILE A 451 -18.15 -38.18 63.40
CA ILE A 451 -17.13 -39.07 62.81
C ILE A 451 -15.95 -39.29 63.78
N LYS A 452 -15.66 -38.31 64.64
CA LYS A 452 -14.45 -38.33 65.47
C LYS A 452 -14.61 -38.98 66.83
N GLU A 453 -15.82 -39.24 67.32
CA GLU A 453 -15.99 -39.83 68.65
C GLU A 453 -17.08 -40.92 68.72
N GLY A 454 -16.63 -42.17 68.74
CA GLY A 454 -17.03 -43.01 69.87
C GLY A 454 -16.62 -42.28 71.15
N SER A 455 -17.62 -41.75 71.86
CA SER A 455 -17.61 -41.09 73.18
C SER A 455 -17.34 -39.57 73.30
N VAL A 456 -18.28 -38.71 72.85
CA VAL A 456 -18.44 -37.37 73.46
C VAL A 456 -19.87 -37.08 73.93
N ASN A 457 -19.95 -36.45 75.10
CA ASN A 457 -21.17 -35.98 75.75
C ASN A 457 -21.71 -34.71 75.05
N ILE A 458 -22.81 -34.89 74.31
CA ILE A 458 -23.44 -33.89 73.44
C ILE A 458 -24.07 -32.72 74.22
N SER A 459 -24.29 -32.85 75.54
CA SER A 459 -24.99 -31.84 76.36
C SER A 459 -24.24 -30.50 76.48
N SER A 460 -22.91 -30.50 76.39
CA SER A 460 -22.14 -29.25 76.46
C SER A 460 -22.16 -28.47 75.14
N LEU A 461 -22.29 -29.16 74.01
CA LEU A 461 -22.29 -28.57 72.67
C LEU A 461 -23.66 -28.04 72.29
N THR A 462 -24.74 -28.73 72.64
CA THR A 462 -26.11 -28.20 72.49
C THR A 462 -26.34 -26.96 73.35
N ASN A 463 -25.82 -26.93 74.58
CA ASN A 463 -25.89 -25.72 75.41
C ASN A 463 -25.10 -24.54 74.82
N ARG A 464 -23.94 -24.80 74.20
CA ARG A 464 -23.12 -23.75 73.58
C ARG A 464 -23.72 -23.26 72.26
N LEU A 465 -24.39 -24.15 71.53
CA LEU A 465 -25.13 -23.81 70.32
C LEU A 465 -26.38 -22.97 70.65
N GLU A 466 -27.09 -23.32 71.72
CA GLU A 466 -28.24 -22.55 72.19
C GLU A 466 -27.80 -21.18 72.72
N GLN A 467 -26.64 -21.10 73.39
CA GLN A 467 -26.04 -19.83 73.79
C GLN A 467 -25.65 -18.95 72.60
N LEU A 468 -25.09 -19.53 71.53
CA LEU A 468 -24.75 -18.79 70.30
C LEU A 468 -26.00 -18.37 69.51
N ARG A 469 -27.04 -19.20 69.49
CA ARG A 469 -28.34 -18.90 68.89
C ARG A 469 -29.06 -17.76 69.64
N VAL A 470 -29.01 -17.76 70.97
CA VAL A 470 -29.55 -16.68 71.82
C VAL A 470 -28.72 -15.40 71.72
N ALA A 471 -27.39 -15.50 71.55
CA ALA A 471 -26.53 -14.34 71.30
C ALA A 471 -26.82 -13.68 69.94
N ALA A 472 -26.97 -14.48 68.88
CA ALA A 472 -27.35 -14.00 67.55
C ALA A 472 -28.78 -13.42 67.52
N ALA A 473 -29.72 -13.99 68.30
CA ALA A 473 -31.08 -13.45 68.45
C ALA A 473 -31.13 -12.14 69.26
N ARG A 474 -30.18 -11.92 70.19
CA ARG A 474 -30.07 -10.68 70.98
C ARG A 474 -29.52 -9.51 70.17
N GLU A 475 -28.63 -9.74 69.21
CA GLU A 475 -28.14 -8.68 68.30
C GLU A 475 -29.20 -8.19 67.31
N VAL A 476 -30.21 -9.01 67.01
CA VAL A 476 -31.36 -8.63 66.17
C VAL A 476 -32.42 -7.85 66.98
N SER A 477 -32.48 -8.01 68.31
CA SER A 477 -33.49 -7.37 69.17
C SER A 477 -33.08 -5.98 69.71
N THR A 478 -31.83 -5.55 69.55
CA THR A 478 -31.37 -4.22 70.00
C THR A 478 -31.54 -3.10 68.97
N GLN A 479 -32.19 -3.36 67.83
CA GLN A 479 -32.52 -2.35 66.83
C GLN A 479 -34.02 -2.28 66.48
N THR A 480 -34.91 -2.36 67.47
CA THR A 480 -36.28 -1.87 67.27
C THR A 480 -36.96 -1.52 68.58
N GLU A 481 -36.99 -0.23 68.93
CA GLU A 481 -38.20 0.48 69.41
C GLU A 481 -37.95 2.01 69.45
N PRO A 482 -39.02 2.84 69.35
CA PRO A 482 -38.98 4.14 68.67
C PRO A 482 -39.06 5.34 69.63
N VAL A 483 -38.53 6.50 69.21
CA VAL A 483 -38.95 7.80 69.78
C VAL A 483 -39.09 8.84 68.65
N GLN A 484 -40.30 9.40 68.59
CA GLN A 484 -40.73 10.51 67.74
C GLN A 484 -40.33 11.89 68.31
N SER A 485 -40.42 12.88 67.40
CA SER A 485 -40.72 14.33 67.59
C SER A 485 -39.58 15.32 67.89
N THR A 486 -39.10 15.92 66.78
CA THR A 486 -38.88 17.35 66.42
C THR A 486 -39.25 18.48 67.43
N PRO A 487 -38.66 19.72 67.34
CA PRO A 487 -38.68 20.56 66.13
C PRO A 487 -37.41 21.35 65.73
N LEU A 488 -37.45 21.72 64.44
CA LEU A 488 -36.67 22.70 63.67
C LEU A 488 -36.62 24.11 64.30
N GLN A 489 -35.53 24.85 64.04
CA GLN A 489 -35.56 26.23 63.48
C GLN A 489 -34.12 26.74 63.17
N THR A 490 -33.79 27.03 61.89
CA THR A 490 -33.61 28.37 61.25
C THR A 490 -32.34 29.12 61.68
N ASP A 491 -31.56 29.86 60.90
CA ASP A 491 -31.58 30.32 59.50
C ASP A 491 -30.16 30.87 59.15
N LEU A 492 -29.99 31.27 57.89
CA LEU A 492 -28.94 32.12 57.27
C LEU A 492 -28.35 33.22 58.21
N GLU A 493 -27.14 33.78 58.05
CA GLU A 493 -26.60 34.53 56.89
C GLU A 493 -25.21 35.14 57.23
N SER A 494 -24.36 35.37 56.21
CA SER A 494 -23.32 36.41 55.97
C SER A 494 -22.84 37.33 57.14
N ILE A 495 -21.54 37.67 57.29
CA ILE A 495 -20.91 38.89 56.71
C ILE A 495 -19.38 38.95 57.03
N SER A 496 -18.66 39.58 56.09
CA SER A 496 -17.24 39.93 55.91
C SER A 496 -16.48 40.75 56.99
N GLN A 497 -15.13 40.56 57.02
CA GLN A 497 -13.98 41.54 57.14
C GLN A 497 -13.95 42.58 58.30
N PRO A 498 -12.85 43.34 58.62
CA PRO A 498 -11.61 43.64 57.86
C PRO A 498 -10.26 43.65 58.64
N SER A 499 -9.16 43.92 57.92
CA SER A 499 -7.83 44.36 58.41
C SER A 499 -7.86 45.73 59.09
N PRO A 500 -6.78 46.11 59.81
CA PRO A 500 -5.75 47.04 59.28
C PRO A 500 -4.34 46.64 59.81
N GLU A 501 -3.18 47.22 59.53
CA GLU A 501 -2.62 48.27 58.68
C GLU A 501 -1.09 48.07 58.64
N GLN A 502 -0.43 48.71 57.69
CA GLN A 502 0.99 48.59 57.33
C GLN A 502 1.93 49.48 58.17
N THR A 503 3.24 49.18 58.12
CA THR A 503 4.41 50.12 57.96
C THR A 503 5.70 49.27 57.92
N SER A 504 6.37 49.05 56.76
CA SER A 504 7.52 49.79 56.17
C SER A 504 8.81 49.71 57.01
N GLU A 505 10.04 49.38 56.56
CA GLU A 505 10.70 49.23 55.25
C GLU A 505 12.19 48.78 55.45
N VAL A 506 12.89 48.39 54.36
CA VAL A 506 14.36 48.50 54.08
C VAL A 506 15.29 47.23 54.05
N THR A 507 15.55 46.78 52.80
CA THR A 507 16.75 46.17 52.11
C THR A 507 17.54 44.88 52.53
N ASN A 508 17.79 44.05 51.49
CA ASN A 508 18.75 42.94 51.19
C ASN A 508 20.21 43.04 51.74
N PRO A 509 21.16 42.04 51.61
CA PRO A 509 21.22 40.81 50.76
C PRO A 509 21.82 39.48 51.39
N LEU A 510 21.92 38.45 50.53
CA LEU A 510 22.45 37.05 50.53
C LEU A 510 23.86 36.74 51.18
N PRO A 511 24.39 35.48 51.09
CA PRO A 511 24.42 34.29 52.00
C PRO A 511 25.79 34.11 52.75
N PRO A 512 26.23 32.96 53.39
CA PRO A 512 26.82 31.78 52.68
C PRO A 512 26.98 30.41 53.45
N THR A 513 27.52 29.40 52.73
CA THR A 513 28.39 28.22 53.05
C THR A 513 28.56 27.54 54.44
N ALA A 514 28.48 26.18 54.41
CA ALA A 514 29.45 25.13 54.79
C ALA A 514 30.30 25.10 56.10
N GLY A 515 30.52 23.88 56.61
CA GLY A 515 31.68 23.41 57.40
C GLY A 515 31.38 22.12 58.18
N THR A 516 32.28 21.17 58.52
CA THR A 516 33.59 20.71 58.02
C THR A 516 33.86 19.31 58.65
N THR A 517 34.83 18.59 58.08
CA THR A 517 35.46 17.26 58.35
C THR A 517 35.88 16.85 59.77
N GLU A 518 36.00 15.51 60.04
CA GLU A 518 37.19 14.87 60.68
C GLU A 518 37.27 13.29 60.62
N THR A 519 38.39 12.82 60.05
CA THR A 519 39.29 11.63 60.09
C THR A 519 39.07 10.20 60.73
N LYS A 520 39.31 9.15 59.89
CA LYS A 520 40.14 7.87 59.95
C LYS A 520 40.02 6.79 61.08
N PRO A 521 40.61 5.54 60.96
CA PRO A 521 41.08 4.69 59.83
C PRO A 521 40.78 3.13 59.90
N SER A 522 40.97 2.41 58.75
CA SER A 522 41.47 1.02 58.45
C SER A 522 41.18 -0.22 59.36
N PRO A 523 41.14 -1.49 58.84
CA PRO A 523 42.18 -2.08 57.98
C PRO A 523 41.77 -3.00 56.79
N GLU A 524 42.74 -3.10 55.87
CA GLU A 524 43.06 -4.13 54.85
C GLU A 524 43.14 -5.57 55.43
N GLN A 525 43.15 -6.70 54.72
CA GLN A 525 43.43 -7.11 53.32
C GLN A 525 42.98 -8.59 53.18
N THR A 526 42.76 -9.13 51.97
CA THR A 526 43.56 -10.22 51.35
C THR A 526 42.90 -10.67 50.02
N SER A 527 43.74 -10.83 49.01
CA SER A 527 43.48 -11.09 47.59
C SER A 527 43.51 -12.59 47.23
N VAL A 528 42.81 -12.99 46.15
CA VAL A 528 43.16 -14.16 45.31
C VAL A 528 42.87 -13.85 43.84
N VAL A 529 43.83 -14.20 42.99
CA VAL A 529 43.93 -13.99 41.54
C VAL A 529 43.41 -15.21 40.76
N THR A 530 42.71 -15.03 39.64
CA THR A 530 42.75 -15.98 38.50
C THR A 530 42.41 -15.29 37.16
N ASN A 531 43.20 -15.64 36.14
CA ASN A 531 43.36 -15.26 34.72
C ASN A 531 42.24 -14.52 33.92
N PRO A 532 42.60 -13.74 32.86
CA PRO A 532 41.67 -13.06 31.97
C PRO A 532 41.13 -13.96 30.83
N GLN A 533 39.83 -13.88 30.57
CA GLN A 533 39.13 -14.40 29.39
C GLN A 533 38.99 -13.26 28.35
N PRO A 534 39.03 -13.50 27.03
CA PRO A 534 39.18 -12.44 26.02
C PRO A 534 37.89 -11.62 25.88
N PRO A 535 37.97 -10.37 25.37
CA PRO A 535 36.83 -9.47 25.32
C PRO A 535 35.76 -9.97 24.33
N ALA A 536 34.51 -9.81 24.73
CA ALA A 536 33.34 -10.00 23.89
C ALA A 536 33.29 -8.97 22.76
N GLU A 537 33.85 -9.29 21.60
CA GLU A 537 33.29 -8.85 20.32
C GLU A 537 32.06 -9.72 20.05
N THR A 538 30.88 -9.11 19.84
CA THR A 538 29.76 -9.60 18.98
C THR A 538 28.41 -9.00 19.42
N THR A 539 28.11 -7.79 18.96
CA THR A 539 26.72 -7.34 18.79
C THR A 539 26.53 -6.71 17.41
N GLU A 540 27.47 -5.86 16.96
CA GLU A 540 27.43 -5.23 15.63
C GLU A 540 27.58 -6.22 14.46
N THR A 541 28.44 -7.25 14.60
CA THR A 541 28.65 -8.29 13.56
C THR A 541 27.40 -9.14 13.31
N SER A 542 26.51 -9.31 14.30
CA SER A 542 25.27 -10.09 14.12
C SER A 542 24.22 -9.33 13.30
N GLU A 543 24.19 -8.00 13.40
CA GLU A 543 23.17 -7.19 12.72
C GLU A 543 23.45 -7.05 11.22
N VAL A 544 24.71 -6.84 10.84
CA VAL A 544 25.12 -6.76 9.42
C VAL A 544 24.95 -8.11 8.73
N THR A 545 25.24 -9.22 9.42
CA THR A 545 25.03 -10.57 8.89
C THR A 545 23.56 -10.85 8.58
N ASN A 546 22.65 -10.47 9.49
CA ASN A 546 21.21 -10.62 9.27
C ASN A 546 20.71 -9.73 8.11
N LEU A 547 21.22 -8.50 8.00
CA LEU A 547 20.87 -7.59 6.90
C LEU A 547 21.36 -8.11 5.54
N LEU A 548 22.55 -8.72 5.48
CA LEU A 548 23.07 -9.33 4.26
C LEU A 548 22.23 -10.53 3.80
N GLN A 549 21.72 -11.35 4.74
CA GLN A 549 20.78 -12.42 4.43
C GLN A 549 19.47 -11.87 3.85
N GLU A 550 18.96 -10.75 4.37
CA GLU A 550 17.79 -10.07 3.82
C GLU A 550 18.06 -9.54 2.40
N CYS A 551 19.24 -8.95 2.17
CA CYS A 551 19.65 -8.47 0.84
C CYS A 551 19.70 -9.61 -0.18
N GLN A 552 20.21 -10.77 0.24
CA GLN A 552 20.25 -11.98 -0.58
C GLN A 552 18.83 -12.51 -0.87
N ALA A 553 17.93 -12.50 0.12
CA ALA A 553 16.53 -12.89 -0.09
C ALA A 553 15.81 -11.97 -1.11
N HIS A 554 16.09 -10.66 -1.11
CA HIS A 554 15.61 -9.76 -2.15
C HIS A 554 16.17 -10.10 -3.53
N PHE A 555 17.45 -10.50 -3.60
CA PHE A 555 18.11 -10.87 -4.84
C PHE A 555 17.49 -12.15 -5.43
N GLU A 556 17.31 -13.19 -4.62
CA GLU A 556 16.70 -14.47 -5.01
C GLU A 556 15.23 -14.34 -5.42
N ALA A 557 14.49 -13.42 -4.76
CA ALA A 557 13.13 -13.06 -5.14
C ALA A 557 13.05 -12.25 -6.47
N LYS A 558 14.16 -12.07 -7.19
CA LYS A 558 14.29 -11.26 -8.42
C LYS A 558 13.89 -9.79 -8.24
N ARG A 559 13.89 -9.28 -7.00
CA ARG A 559 13.58 -7.87 -6.67
C ARG A 559 14.83 -7.01 -6.74
N LEU A 560 15.46 -6.97 -7.92
CA LEU A 560 16.79 -6.40 -8.07
C LEU A 560 16.82 -4.87 -7.91
N THR A 561 16.00 -4.13 -8.67
CA THR A 561 16.00 -2.63 -8.67
C THR A 561 14.61 -2.01 -8.52
N THR A 562 13.58 -2.83 -8.39
CA THR A 562 12.17 -2.44 -8.26
C THR A 562 11.43 -3.46 -7.39
N GLY A 563 10.61 -2.99 -6.44
CA GLY A 563 9.87 -3.83 -5.49
C GLY A 563 9.35 -2.99 -4.31
N LYS A 564 8.10 -3.22 -3.87
CA LYS A 564 7.42 -2.41 -2.83
C LYS A 564 7.87 -2.70 -1.39
N GLU A 565 8.48 -3.86 -1.15
CA GLU A 565 8.96 -4.31 0.16
C GLU A 565 10.47 -4.12 0.33
N GLY A 566 11.12 -3.35 -0.55
CA GLY A 566 12.58 -3.26 -0.61
C GLY A 566 13.17 -3.94 -1.85
N THR A 567 14.41 -3.61 -2.18
CA THR A 567 15.13 -4.14 -3.35
C THR A 567 16.53 -4.55 -2.95
N ALA A 568 17.10 -5.55 -3.63
CA ALA A 568 18.46 -6.00 -3.39
C ALA A 568 19.46 -4.84 -3.56
N LEU A 569 19.25 -3.98 -4.57
CA LEU A 569 20.08 -2.78 -4.79
C LEU A 569 20.09 -1.83 -3.58
N ASN A 570 18.91 -1.52 -3.02
CA ASN A 570 18.81 -0.62 -1.87
C ASN A 570 19.37 -1.27 -0.60
N CYS A 571 19.12 -2.58 -0.43
CA CYS A 571 19.61 -3.33 0.72
C CYS A 571 21.14 -3.38 0.73
N TYR A 572 21.81 -3.82 -0.35
CA TYR A 572 23.28 -3.82 -0.40
C TYR A 572 23.89 -2.42 -0.27
N ARG A 573 23.23 -1.37 -0.81
CA ARG A 573 23.66 0.01 -0.57
C ARG A 573 23.54 0.43 0.89
N SER A 574 22.56 -0.08 1.63
CA SER A 574 22.40 0.19 3.06
C SER A 574 23.50 -0.50 3.89
N VAL A 575 23.91 -1.71 3.51
CA VAL A 575 25.07 -2.38 4.10
C VAL A 575 26.32 -1.55 3.87
N LEU A 576 26.57 -1.08 2.64
CA LEU A 576 27.74 -0.24 2.33
C LEU A 576 27.73 1.15 2.98
N LYS A 577 26.59 1.65 3.46
CA LYS A 577 26.56 2.87 4.28
C LYS A 577 27.11 2.63 5.69
N ARG A 578 26.94 1.41 6.22
CA ARG A 578 27.43 0.99 7.53
C ARG A 578 28.88 0.49 7.43
N GLU A 579 29.13 -0.36 6.44
CA GLU A 579 30.45 -0.96 6.14
C GLU A 579 30.84 -0.69 4.68
N PRO A 580 31.52 0.44 4.38
CA PRO A 580 31.83 0.88 3.01
C PRO A 580 32.59 -0.11 2.14
N ASN A 581 33.33 -1.05 2.74
CA ASN A 581 34.17 -2.03 2.04
C ASN A 581 33.67 -3.48 2.24
N ASN A 582 32.43 -3.68 2.66
CA ASN A 582 31.89 -5.02 2.87
C ASN A 582 31.93 -5.82 1.55
N PRO A 583 32.65 -6.95 1.49
CA PRO A 583 32.90 -7.68 0.24
C PRO A 583 31.62 -8.29 -0.33
N GLU A 584 30.71 -8.79 0.52
CA GLU A 584 29.47 -9.45 0.12
C GLU A 584 28.48 -8.45 -0.49
N ALA A 585 28.39 -7.24 0.08
CA ALA A 585 27.55 -6.19 -0.48
C ALA A 585 28.09 -5.64 -1.80
N LEU A 586 29.41 -5.49 -1.95
CA LEU A 586 30.04 -5.14 -3.23
C LEU A 586 29.83 -6.22 -4.29
N GLU A 587 29.92 -7.49 -3.90
CA GLU A 587 29.65 -8.63 -4.78
C GLU A 587 28.17 -8.69 -5.19
N GLY A 588 27.24 -8.45 -4.26
CA GLY A 588 25.82 -8.36 -4.54
C GLY A 588 25.48 -7.27 -5.56
N LEU A 589 26.05 -6.06 -5.43
CA LEU A 589 25.88 -5.00 -6.42
C LEU A 589 26.46 -5.37 -7.79
N LYS A 590 27.61 -6.07 -7.81
CA LYS A 590 28.22 -6.58 -9.04
C LYS A 590 27.35 -7.66 -9.70
N ALA A 591 26.75 -8.55 -8.92
CA ALA A 591 25.83 -9.58 -9.39
C ALA A 591 24.55 -8.99 -10.00
N ILE A 592 23.99 -7.95 -9.38
CA ILE A 592 22.84 -7.22 -9.93
C ILE A 592 23.20 -6.60 -11.28
N LYS A 593 24.34 -5.90 -11.36
CA LYS A 593 24.83 -5.30 -12.61
C LYS A 593 24.99 -6.33 -13.72
N ASN A 594 25.60 -7.47 -13.40
CA ASN A 594 25.83 -8.55 -14.36
C ASN A 594 24.51 -9.17 -14.83
N SER A 595 23.55 -9.37 -13.93
CA SER A 595 22.22 -9.90 -14.30
C SER A 595 21.54 -9.03 -15.36
N TYR A 596 21.55 -7.70 -15.20
CA TYR A 596 20.99 -6.80 -16.21
C TYR A 596 21.78 -6.78 -17.50
N ARG A 597 23.13 -6.82 -17.44
CA ARG A 597 23.97 -6.93 -18.64
C ARG A 597 23.57 -8.17 -19.44
N ASP A 598 23.52 -9.32 -18.79
CA ASP A 598 23.27 -10.61 -19.43
C ASP A 598 21.85 -10.65 -20.02
N TRP A 599 20.85 -10.08 -19.34
CA TRP A 599 19.50 -9.96 -19.87
C TRP A 599 19.38 -9.00 -21.05
N VAL A 600 20.10 -7.88 -21.05
CA VAL A 600 20.14 -6.98 -22.21
C VAL A 600 20.79 -7.69 -23.40
N GLU A 601 21.91 -8.36 -23.20
CA GLU A 601 22.61 -9.09 -24.26
C GLU A 601 21.75 -10.21 -24.85
N TYR A 602 21.11 -11.00 -23.98
CA TYR A 602 20.18 -12.04 -24.40
C TYR A 602 18.99 -11.47 -25.17
N ALA A 603 18.36 -10.39 -24.66
CA ALA A 603 17.23 -9.76 -25.34
C ALA A 603 17.62 -9.19 -26.71
N LEU A 604 18.82 -8.61 -26.84
CA LEU A 604 19.33 -8.14 -28.13
C LEU A 604 19.60 -9.30 -29.10
N GLN A 605 20.17 -10.41 -28.62
CA GLN A 605 20.38 -11.62 -29.44
C GLN A 605 19.07 -12.23 -29.94
N GLN A 606 18.01 -12.21 -29.13
CA GLN A 606 16.69 -12.72 -29.47
C GLN A 606 15.82 -11.71 -30.24
N ASN A 607 16.38 -10.55 -30.64
CA ASN A 607 15.67 -9.44 -31.27
C ASN A 607 14.44 -8.93 -30.46
N GLN A 608 14.47 -9.10 -29.14
CA GLN A 608 13.43 -8.65 -28.21
C GLN A 608 13.73 -7.21 -27.74
N LEU A 609 13.63 -6.25 -28.66
CA LEU A 609 14.07 -4.87 -28.41
C LEU A 609 13.33 -4.18 -27.26
N ASP A 610 12.07 -4.53 -27.01
CA ASP A 610 11.30 -3.96 -25.89
C ASP A 610 11.77 -4.48 -24.53
N ASN A 611 12.14 -5.77 -24.45
CA ASN A 611 12.75 -6.34 -23.24
C ASN A 611 14.14 -5.72 -23.01
N ALA A 612 14.94 -5.54 -24.07
CA ALA A 612 16.24 -4.89 -23.99
C ALA A 612 16.14 -3.44 -23.46
N LYS A 613 15.13 -2.66 -23.87
CA LYS A 613 14.86 -1.32 -23.32
C LYS A 613 14.61 -1.36 -21.82
N ILE A 614 13.77 -2.29 -21.35
CA ILE A 614 13.44 -2.44 -19.92
C ILE A 614 14.69 -2.79 -19.11
N TYR A 615 15.49 -3.74 -19.58
CA TYR A 615 16.69 -4.17 -18.86
C TYR A 615 17.80 -3.10 -18.85
N ILE A 616 17.93 -2.30 -19.93
CA ILE A 616 18.82 -1.13 -19.99
C ILE A 616 18.48 -0.12 -18.88
N VAL A 617 17.20 0.10 -18.58
CA VAL A 617 16.77 0.99 -17.47
C VAL A 617 17.23 0.46 -16.12
N GLY A 618 17.11 -0.85 -15.89
CA GLY A 618 17.63 -1.51 -14.69
C GLY A 618 19.15 -1.37 -14.56
N LEU A 619 19.88 -1.57 -15.66
CA LEU A 619 21.33 -1.38 -15.73
C LEU A 619 21.74 0.07 -15.42
N LYS A 620 20.99 1.07 -15.91
CA LYS A 620 21.22 2.51 -15.63
C LYS A 620 21.17 2.81 -14.13
N LYS A 621 20.30 2.16 -13.36
CA LYS A 621 20.16 2.39 -11.90
C LYS A 621 21.37 1.90 -11.09
N VAL A 622 22.04 0.86 -11.60
CA VAL A 622 23.11 0.16 -10.89
C VAL A 622 24.48 0.63 -11.37
N ALA A 623 24.62 0.95 -12.66
CA ALA A 623 25.91 1.19 -13.30
C ALA A 623 25.86 2.27 -14.40
N ARG A 624 25.23 3.42 -14.12
CA ARG A 624 25.06 4.55 -15.07
C ARG A 624 26.36 4.97 -15.77
N ASN A 625 27.46 5.04 -15.02
CA ASN A 625 28.75 5.52 -15.53
C ASN A 625 29.66 4.38 -16.00
N SER A 626 29.15 3.15 -16.14
CA SER A 626 29.94 2.01 -16.56
C SER A 626 30.11 1.98 -18.09
N PRO A 627 31.30 1.64 -18.61
CA PRO A 627 31.51 1.43 -20.04
C PRO A 627 30.53 0.42 -20.65
N VAL A 628 30.16 -0.61 -19.87
CA VAL A 628 29.21 -1.66 -20.28
C VAL A 628 27.82 -1.09 -20.56
N PHE A 629 27.35 -0.14 -19.74
CA PHE A 629 26.06 0.51 -19.95
C PHE A 629 26.07 1.35 -21.24
N ALA A 630 27.13 2.14 -21.46
CA ALA A 630 27.28 2.93 -22.68
C ALA A 630 27.30 2.05 -23.94
N GLN A 631 28.05 0.96 -23.92
CA GLN A 631 28.16 0.02 -25.04
C GLN A 631 26.81 -0.66 -25.35
N LEU A 632 26.11 -1.18 -24.34
CA LEU A 632 24.84 -1.86 -24.54
C LEU A 632 23.71 -0.88 -24.95
N LYS A 633 23.73 0.36 -24.44
CA LYS A 633 22.80 1.43 -24.90
C LYS A 633 23.00 1.71 -26.39
N GLN A 634 24.25 1.79 -26.84
CA GLN A 634 24.58 2.02 -28.23
C GLN A 634 24.15 0.83 -29.13
N ARG A 635 24.44 -0.40 -28.72
CA ARG A 635 24.01 -1.61 -29.47
C ARG A 635 22.49 -1.71 -29.60
N LEU A 636 21.75 -1.35 -28.56
CA LEU A 636 20.28 -1.27 -28.63
C LEU A 636 19.82 -0.22 -29.64
N LYS A 637 20.46 0.95 -29.67
CA LYS A 637 20.16 2.00 -30.64
C LYS A 637 20.39 1.53 -32.08
N GLU A 638 21.50 0.84 -32.32
CA GLU A 638 21.83 0.26 -33.63
C GLU A 638 20.85 -0.84 -34.04
N ALA A 639 20.47 -1.73 -33.12
CA ALA A 639 19.48 -2.78 -33.39
C ALA A 639 18.09 -2.22 -33.73
N ILE A 640 17.64 -1.18 -33.04
CA ILE A 640 16.38 -0.47 -33.35
C ILE A 640 16.46 0.18 -34.74
N ALA A 641 17.59 0.80 -35.09
CA ALA A 641 17.79 1.40 -36.39
C ALA A 641 17.80 0.34 -37.52
N ALA A 642 18.43 -0.82 -37.29
CA ALA A 642 18.47 -1.92 -38.23
C ALA A 642 17.08 -2.53 -38.50
N GLN A 643 16.28 -2.77 -37.44
CA GLN A 643 14.90 -3.26 -37.58
C GLN A 643 14.04 -2.31 -38.43
N LYS A 644 14.24 -1.00 -38.29
CA LYS A 644 13.54 0.02 -39.07
C LYS A 644 13.93 -0.03 -40.57
N LEU A 645 15.18 -0.36 -40.88
CA LEU A 645 15.68 -0.50 -42.24
C LEU A 645 15.20 -1.78 -42.93
N GLU A 646 15.07 -2.87 -42.17
CA GLU A 646 14.58 -4.17 -42.64
C GLU A 646 13.08 -4.14 -43.00
N THR A 647 12.29 -3.32 -42.29
CA THR A 647 10.88 -3.06 -42.64
C THR A 647 10.67 -2.24 -43.91
N LEU A 648 11.74 -1.69 -44.51
CA LEU A 648 11.71 -0.86 -45.71
C LEU A 648 12.18 -1.58 -46.98
N GLN A 649 12.66 -2.84 -46.89
CA GLN A 649 13.04 -3.61 -48.08
C GLN A 649 11.81 -4.32 -48.71
N PRO A 650 11.60 -4.20 -50.03
CA PRO A 650 10.54 -4.93 -50.71
C PRO A 650 10.88 -6.42 -50.75
N GLN A 651 9.94 -7.28 -50.36
CA GLN A 651 10.12 -8.73 -50.44
C GLN A 651 10.34 -9.18 -51.89
N PRO A 652 11.26 -10.12 -52.16
CA PRO A 652 11.51 -10.62 -53.50
C PRO A 652 10.28 -11.37 -54.02
N ALA A 653 9.93 -11.12 -55.29
CA ALA A 653 8.84 -11.77 -55.98
C ALA A 653 9.06 -13.30 -55.98
N TYR A 654 8.17 -14.03 -55.30
CA TYR A 654 8.19 -15.48 -55.28
C TYR A 654 7.92 -16.02 -56.70
N ILE A 655 8.92 -16.70 -57.25
CA ILE A 655 8.82 -17.46 -58.50
C ILE A 655 8.09 -18.76 -58.18
N ALA A 656 6.95 -18.98 -58.83
CA ALA A 656 6.20 -20.23 -58.73
C ALA A 656 6.92 -21.35 -59.49
N TYR A 657 7.12 -22.50 -58.83
CA TYR A 657 7.34 -23.79 -59.48
C TYR A 657 6.31 -24.81 -59.00
N PRO A 658 5.93 -25.79 -59.83
CA PRO A 658 4.68 -26.53 -59.68
C PRO A 658 4.82 -27.91 -59.01
N SER A 659 3.67 -28.35 -58.49
CA SER A 659 3.22 -29.73 -58.27
C SER A 659 3.76 -30.52 -57.07
N SER A 660 2.87 -30.85 -56.13
CA SER A 660 2.43 -32.24 -55.94
C SER A 660 1.00 -32.24 -55.37
N GLN A 661 0.10 -32.96 -56.03
CA GLN A 661 -1.29 -33.16 -55.63
C GLN A 661 -1.38 -34.29 -54.60
N GLY A 662 -2.09 -34.03 -53.51
CA GLY A 662 -2.54 -34.95 -52.46
C GLY A 662 -3.75 -34.32 -51.74
N PRO A 663 -4.69 -35.10 -51.19
CA PRO A 663 -6.13 -34.90 -51.32
C PRO A 663 -6.68 -33.66 -50.60
N ASP A 664 -7.66 -33.03 -51.26
CA ASP A 664 -8.44 -31.84 -50.88
C ASP A 664 -8.32 -31.38 -49.42
N ILE A 665 -7.30 -30.56 -49.18
CA ILE A 665 -7.22 -29.68 -48.02
C ILE A 665 -8.45 -28.76 -48.10
N CYS A 666 -9.26 -28.72 -47.05
CA CYS A 666 -10.36 -27.75 -46.98
C CYS A 666 -9.78 -26.32 -47.12
N GLU A 667 -9.90 -25.72 -48.31
CA GLU A 667 -9.43 -24.37 -48.58
C GLU A 667 -10.15 -23.37 -47.67
N GLY A 668 -9.38 -22.73 -46.79
CA GLY A 668 -9.89 -21.73 -45.84
C GLY A 668 -10.49 -22.29 -44.54
N CYS A 669 -10.34 -23.59 -44.25
CA CYS A 669 -10.71 -24.11 -42.95
C CYS A 669 -9.72 -23.67 -41.84
N ASN A 670 -10.25 -23.15 -40.74
CA ASN A 670 -9.53 -22.89 -39.49
C ASN A 670 -10.33 -23.47 -38.32
N CYS A 671 -9.67 -24.13 -37.38
CA CYS A 671 -10.30 -24.76 -36.21
C CYS A 671 -11.21 -23.82 -35.42
N SER A 672 -10.79 -22.57 -35.23
CA SER A 672 -11.54 -21.54 -34.49
C SER A 672 -12.87 -21.19 -35.17
N ASP A 673 -12.86 -21.06 -36.50
CA ASP A 673 -14.05 -20.68 -37.26
C ASP A 673 -15.05 -21.84 -37.36
N LEU A 674 -14.57 -23.08 -37.49
CA LEU A 674 -15.42 -24.28 -37.52
C LEU A 674 -16.07 -24.56 -36.16
N LEU A 675 -15.34 -24.40 -35.05
CA LEU A 675 -15.86 -24.53 -33.69
C LEU A 675 -16.93 -23.46 -33.41
N LYS A 676 -16.70 -22.24 -33.88
CA LYS A 676 -17.66 -21.13 -33.74
C LYS A 676 -18.94 -21.38 -34.55
N GLN A 677 -18.83 -21.96 -35.74
CA GLN A 677 -19.98 -22.33 -36.55
C GLN A 677 -20.82 -23.43 -35.87
N LEU A 678 -20.17 -24.43 -35.26
CA LEU A 678 -20.83 -25.47 -34.46
C LEU A 678 -21.51 -24.88 -33.21
N SER A 679 -20.83 -23.99 -32.48
CA SER A 679 -21.38 -23.39 -31.25
C SER A 679 -22.59 -22.49 -31.50
N MET A 680 -22.67 -21.90 -32.68
CA MET A 680 -23.79 -21.03 -33.07
C MET A 680 -24.97 -21.79 -33.68
N GLY A 681 -24.83 -23.09 -33.99
CA GLY A 681 -25.91 -23.94 -34.53
C GLY A 681 -26.43 -23.54 -35.92
N ILE A 682 -25.68 -22.72 -36.67
CA ILE A 682 -26.18 -22.05 -37.89
C ILE A 682 -26.14 -22.97 -39.12
N LYS A 683 -25.22 -23.95 -39.18
CA LYS A 683 -25.11 -24.89 -40.32
C LYS A 683 -24.32 -26.17 -39.96
N PRO A 684 -24.76 -27.38 -40.37
CA PRO A 684 -23.99 -28.61 -40.19
C PRO A 684 -22.69 -28.59 -41.02
N LEU A 685 -21.61 -29.13 -40.46
CA LEU A 685 -20.32 -29.24 -41.13
C LEU A 685 -20.39 -30.23 -42.30
N THR A 686 -19.73 -29.88 -43.42
CA THR A 686 -19.54 -30.80 -44.54
C THR A 686 -18.62 -31.96 -44.14
N PRO A 687 -18.64 -33.10 -44.86
CA PRO A 687 -17.78 -34.25 -44.54
C PRO A 687 -16.29 -33.87 -44.47
N VAL A 688 -15.82 -33.05 -45.40
CA VAL A 688 -14.42 -32.57 -45.47
C VAL A 688 -14.06 -31.67 -44.28
N GLN A 689 -14.97 -30.79 -43.85
CA GLN A 689 -14.77 -29.94 -42.67
C GLN A 689 -14.74 -30.75 -41.37
N ARG A 690 -15.53 -31.83 -41.31
CA ARG A 690 -15.59 -32.73 -40.15
C ARG A 690 -14.31 -33.55 -40.03
N GLU A 691 -13.82 -34.07 -41.13
CA GLU A 691 -12.57 -34.82 -41.19
C GLU A 691 -11.37 -33.91 -40.84
N PHE A 692 -11.35 -32.68 -41.36
CA PHE A 692 -10.36 -31.68 -40.96
C PHE A 692 -10.41 -31.36 -39.46
N LEU A 693 -11.62 -31.15 -38.90
CA LEU A 693 -11.78 -30.90 -37.46
C LEU A 693 -11.30 -32.08 -36.60
N GLN A 694 -11.49 -33.33 -37.05
CA GLN A 694 -11.08 -34.53 -36.31
C GLN A 694 -9.60 -34.86 -36.42
N THR A 695 -8.92 -34.42 -37.47
CA THR A 695 -7.54 -34.83 -37.76
C THR A 695 -6.51 -33.72 -37.58
N GLN A 696 -6.92 -32.44 -37.64
CA GLN A 696 -6.01 -31.29 -37.64
C GLN A 696 -6.27 -30.28 -36.51
N CYS A 697 -7.29 -30.50 -35.68
CA CYS A 697 -7.62 -29.62 -34.56
C CYS A 697 -7.55 -30.42 -33.25
N ASP A 698 -6.68 -29.99 -32.32
CA ASP A 698 -6.52 -30.59 -30.98
C ASP A 698 -7.70 -30.34 -30.04
#